data_AF-A0AA95I133-F1
#
_entry.id   AF-A0AA95I133-F1
#
_cell.length_a   1.000
_cell.length_b   1.000
_cell.length_c   1.000
_cell.angle_alpha   90.00
_cell.angle_beta   90.00
_cell.angle_gamma   90.00
#
_symmetry.space_group_name_H-M   'P 1'
#
loop_
_entity.id
_entity.type
_entity.pdbx_description
1 polymer ?
#
loop_
_entity_poly.entity_id
_entity_poly.type
_entity_poly.pdbx_seq_one_letter_code
_entity_poly.pdbx_strand_id
1 'polypeptide(L)'
;MNVNRVHSKPARGKIAWIVFLCLTIVASALGLSAPAPHAIAAESNLALGKTAVASSIENEDFIAANAVDGSATTRWASLQGTDPSWIYVDLGSAQSISKIRLNWEAAYAKSYTIQISNDSGAPSSWTDVYSTVNGVGGVEEIDLSVQDARYVRVYGTERGTEYGYSLYDFEVYGPSDAGAAIINASSYPAWSADIAYTAGQRVEYGGITYEAKWWTLGDPPNLSGEWDVWKVIGPAVPGDDGGNSGTPDTIAPTAPSGLAAGNVTQTSVRLTWNASTDNVGVTGYTVYLNGSQAAAVTNTSADISGLTAGTSYSFTVVAKDEAGNQSPASSALLVTTSAANTPPVPTQQSNKIIAYMASWVTWNANDVKPEQLTHINYAFSLVSGGKATLTNQDANNLRTLVGLKSKNPSLKVLVSVGGWGADGFSDAALTDASRTTFADSIVQLIKTHQLDGVDLDWEYPTNSSAGIKARPEDKQNFTLMLSKIREKLDAQGKIDGKTYLLTIAAGASNGYLNGVEIGKITPLLDWINLMTYDFHGSWDKTTGHHTNLYNRDNSVDAAVKLFKNNGVPASKLVIGGAFYGRGWNGVRNSNNGLDQPVTGGGFDPDYNTIVSQYLNKNGYTRYWDNNAQAPYLFNGSSFITYDDPQSLKLKVQYLKNNNLGGIMFWEYSNDRSGELLGAIYSEMTNGAGNGGENGNVNPGENNGTIPTGIGPDGFLKTSGTVIRDRSGTGNIVNLRGTNLGGWMLQEGWMSPLGVKDEWTLRETLTNRFGADTAESLIATYQNAWLTTKDLDNIKSMGMNVVRVPILYLELMDKYGNWKKDPWSKLDWLVKEAGDRGIYVLLDLHGTFGAQNTFDNSGEVNSDPQLWKNPVYQDRTVRLWEGIAAHYKGNPTIAGYDLLNEPDRVSKQQLNAYYDRLYKAIRAIDPDHTIYMEAAWSWNQLDAPSTYGWTNVVYEMHYYAMAGSEASNWNAQNNLVNNALQGIREHQRNWNVPVFVGEFCLFDFNDLWEKFLAGMNESNVSWTNWTYKVSSNYGNWGYFNNNPSPVPNINTDSASTIASKWSKFNTENFRANTTLQNLVKKYTTGTTPPPAPNGYSYLVSQANQQIVSAENYGNDPLVANRASAGDWELFEIITNSDGTLSFKSKVNGKYVTADLNISGKLIARSDTIQQWEKFKKVDLPDGTIALQALANNKYVTVDLNNGAGLVANRDSVGGAWEAFRLRSN
;
A
#
# COMPACT_ATOMS: atom_id res chain seq x y z
N MET A 1 -22.70 -93.44 9.25
CA MET A 1 -23.26 -92.11 9.55
C MET A 1 -22.14 -91.33 10.22
N ASN A 2 -21.28 -90.54 9.57
CA ASN A 2 -21.44 -89.50 8.51
C ASN A 2 -21.89 -88.15 9.13
N VAL A 3 -21.32 -86.96 8.87
CA VAL A 3 -20.13 -86.48 8.09
C VAL A 3 -19.95 -84.95 8.42
N ASN A 4 -18.81 -84.23 8.43
CA ASN A 4 -17.36 -84.51 8.64
C ASN A 4 -16.56 -83.19 8.88
N ARG A 5 -15.56 -83.20 9.78
CA ARG A 5 -14.27 -82.42 9.77
C ARG A 5 -14.22 -80.87 9.94
N VAL A 6 -13.08 -80.21 10.32
CA VAL A 6 -11.97 -80.50 11.28
C VAL A 6 -10.96 -79.30 11.46
N HIS A 7 -10.37 -79.10 12.66
CA HIS A 7 -9.05 -78.45 12.99
C HIS A 7 -8.72 -76.97 12.55
N SER A 8 -7.69 -76.23 13.05
CA SER A 8 -6.81 -76.30 14.27
C SER A 8 -6.06 -74.97 14.57
N LYS A 9 -5.51 -74.82 15.79
CA LYS A 9 -4.41 -73.91 16.22
C LYS A 9 -3.02 -74.40 15.65
N PRO A 10 -1.79 -73.81 15.87
CA PRO A 10 -1.36 -72.98 17.02
C PRO A 10 -0.16 -71.95 16.92
N ALA A 11 -0.01 -71.16 18.01
CA ALA A 11 1.20 -70.84 18.82
C ALA A 11 2.50 -70.13 18.31
N ARG A 12 2.92 -69.14 19.15
CA ARG A 12 4.27 -68.82 19.71
C ARG A 12 5.46 -68.39 18.80
N GLY A 13 6.20 -67.36 19.26
CA GLY A 13 7.61 -67.12 18.91
C GLY A 13 8.24 -65.91 19.63
N LYS A 14 9.53 -65.98 19.98
CA LYS A 14 10.43 -64.86 20.39
C LYS A 14 11.69 -64.91 19.48
N ILE A 15 12.60 -63.92 19.61
CA ILE A 15 13.96 -63.86 19.01
C ILE A 15 13.88 -63.46 17.51
N ALA A 16 14.44 -62.35 16.99
CA ALA A 16 15.70 -61.59 17.15
C ALA A 16 16.87 -62.11 16.28
N TRP A 17 17.86 -61.22 16.00
CA TRP A 17 19.07 -61.42 15.17
C TRP A 17 18.86 -61.45 13.63
N ILE A 18 19.82 -61.10 12.75
CA ILE A 18 20.93 -60.08 12.74
C ILE A 18 21.55 -59.99 11.30
N VAL A 19 22.32 -58.92 10.96
CA VAL A 19 23.36 -58.82 9.86
C VAL A 19 22.86 -58.91 8.40
N PHE A 20 23.59 -58.53 7.32
CA PHE A 20 24.58 -57.49 6.92
C PHE A 20 25.22 -57.99 5.57
N LEU A 21 25.90 -57.12 4.80
CA LEU A 21 26.69 -57.41 3.58
C LEU A 21 25.88 -57.84 2.31
N CYS A 22 25.98 -57.18 1.13
CA CYS A 22 27.10 -57.03 0.15
C CYS A 22 27.21 -58.23 -0.85
N LEU A 23 27.54 -58.09 -2.15
CA LEU A 23 27.95 -56.93 -2.97
C LEU A 23 27.72 -57.18 -4.50
N THR A 24 27.10 -56.25 -5.24
CA THR A 24 27.16 -56.14 -6.75
C THR A 24 26.78 -57.44 -7.54
N ILE A 25 26.93 -57.65 -8.86
CA ILE A 25 27.17 -56.86 -10.12
C ILE A 25 26.17 -57.45 -11.17
N VAL A 26 25.71 -56.82 -12.27
CA VAL A 26 26.34 -56.32 -13.51
C VAL A 26 25.29 -55.48 -14.29
N ALA A 27 25.63 -54.30 -14.82
CA ALA A 27 24.89 -53.66 -15.92
C ALA A 27 25.69 -52.48 -16.53
N SER A 28 26.43 -52.70 -17.62
CA SER A 28 27.28 -51.67 -18.25
C SER A 28 27.15 -51.64 -19.77
N ALA A 29 26.03 -51.09 -20.29
CA ALA A 29 25.82 -50.90 -21.73
C ALA A 29 24.71 -49.87 -22.08
N LEU A 30 24.88 -48.58 -21.71
CA LEU A 30 24.23 -47.44 -22.38
C LEU A 30 24.96 -46.15 -21.98
N GLY A 31 25.60 -45.48 -22.93
CA GLY A 31 26.48 -44.34 -22.68
C GLY A 31 25.75 -43.01 -22.53
N LEU A 32 25.18 -42.74 -21.35
CA LEU A 32 24.70 -41.42 -20.94
C LEU A 32 25.18 -41.11 -19.51
N SER A 33 26.15 -40.20 -19.39
CA SER A 33 26.66 -39.75 -18.09
C SER A 33 25.68 -38.75 -17.47
N ALA A 34 24.95 -39.16 -16.44
CA ALA A 34 24.29 -38.21 -15.55
C ALA A 34 25.36 -37.38 -14.81
N PRO A 35 25.14 -36.07 -14.58
CA PRO A 35 26.00 -35.28 -13.72
C PRO A 35 25.96 -35.85 -12.29
N ALA A 36 27.10 -35.83 -11.61
CA ALA A 36 27.15 -36.16 -10.19
C ALA A 36 26.29 -35.16 -9.38
N PRO A 37 25.69 -35.57 -8.25
CA PRO A 37 25.06 -34.61 -7.35
C PRO A 37 26.11 -33.61 -6.87
N HIS A 38 25.81 -32.31 -7.01
CA HIS A 38 26.65 -31.28 -6.41
C HIS A 38 26.66 -31.48 -4.89
N ALA A 39 27.84 -31.68 -4.31
CA ALA A 39 28.01 -31.66 -2.87
C ALA A 39 27.76 -30.22 -2.40
N ILE A 40 26.67 -30.02 -1.67
CA ILE A 40 26.40 -28.76 -0.97
C ILE A 40 27.45 -28.63 0.12
N ALA A 41 28.11 -27.47 0.21
CA ALA A 41 29.02 -27.18 1.32
C ALA A 41 28.21 -27.11 2.62
N ALA A 42 28.61 -27.87 3.64
CA ALA A 42 27.94 -27.83 4.94
C ALA A 42 28.08 -26.43 5.56
N GLU A 43 27.01 -25.93 6.16
CA GLU A 43 27.02 -24.68 6.93
C GLU A 43 28.06 -24.79 8.06
N SER A 44 28.81 -23.73 8.31
CA SER A 44 29.88 -23.74 9.32
C SER A 44 29.33 -23.32 10.68
N ASN A 45 29.39 -24.22 11.66
CA ASN A 45 29.02 -23.92 13.05
C ASN A 45 30.07 -22.98 13.67
N LEU A 46 29.72 -21.70 13.78
CA LEU A 46 30.50 -20.62 14.35
C LEU A 46 30.77 -20.80 15.86
N ALA A 47 29.95 -21.58 16.57
CA ALA A 47 30.13 -21.88 17.99
C ALA A 47 31.12 -23.02 18.26
N LEU A 48 31.45 -23.84 17.26
CA LEU A 48 32.29 -25.04 17.43
C LEU A 48 33.68 -24.69 18.00
N GLY A 49 34.03 -25.30 19.13
CA GLY A 49 35.31 -25.10 19.84
C GLY A 49 35.47 -23.71 20.49
N LYS A 50 34.40 -22.91 20.60
CA LYS A 50 34.44 -21.57 21.20
C LYS A 50 34.39 -21.61 22.72
N THR A 51 34.63 -20.45 23.34
CA THR A 51 34.50 -20.31 24.81
C THR A 51 33.03 -20.16 25.19
N ALA A 52 32.49 -21.15 25.90
CA ALA A 52 31.14 -21.10 26.47
C ALA A 52 31.16 -20.90 28.00
N VAL A 53 30.16 -20.18 28.51
CA VAL A 53 29.99 -19.85 29.94
C VAL A 53 28.52 -20.05 30.31
N ALA A 54 28.25 -20.62 31.50
CA ALA A 54 26.90 -20.86 31.98
C ALA A 54 26.67 -20.30 33.40
N SER A 55 25.40 -20.05 33.70
CA SER A 55 24.88 -19.66 35.02
C SER A 55 25.20 -20.65 36.14
N SER A 56 25.24 -21.94 35.83
CA SER A 56 25.47 -23.04 36.75
C SER A 56 25.92 -24.29 35.98
N ILE A 57 26.46 -25.27 36.71
CA ILE A 57 26.72 -26.62 36.24
C ILE A 57 26.10 -27.62 37.24
N GLU A 58 25.62 -28.76 36.75
CA GLU A 58 25.09 -29.86 37.58
C GLU A 58 26.19 -30.50 38.43
N ASN A 59 27.38 -30.71 37.84
CA ASN A 59 28.64 -31.12 38.46
C ASN A 59 29.81 -30.88 37.49
N GLU A 60 31.02 -31.29 37.86
CA GLU A 60 32.26 -31.07 37.08
C GLU A 60 32.30 -31.78 35.71
N ASP A 61 31.52 -32.84 35.49
CA ASP A 61 31.46 -33.54 34.19
C ASP A 61 30.58 -32.83 33.16
N PHE A 62 29.73 -31.86 33.56
CA PHE A 62 28.69 -31.25 32.72
C PHE A 62 28.90 -29.73 32.48
N ILE A 63 30.13 -29.34 32.16
CA ILE A 63 30.55 -27.95 31.92
C ILE A 63 29.99 -27.34 30.63
N ALA A 64 29.96 -26.00 30.54
CA ALA A 64 29.44 -25.26 29.39
C ALA A 64 30.16 -25.57 28.06
N ALA A 65 31.46 -25.89 28.10
CA ALA A 65 32.23 -26.24 26.90
C ALA A 65 31.73 -27.50 26.19
N ASN A 66 31.11 -28.43 26.93
CA ASN A 66 30.54 -29.67 26.41
C ASN A 66 29.31 -29.48 25.52
N ALA A 67 28.75 -28.27 25.44
CA ALA A 67 27.65 -27.94 24.53
C ALA A 67 28.13 -27.20 23.28
N VAL A 68 29.45 -27.08 23.07
CA VAL A 68 30.05 -26.43 21.88
C VAL A 68 31.25 -27.21 21.34
N ASP A 69 31.43 -28.47 21.75
CA ASP A 69 32.54 -29.34 21.33
C ASP A 69 32.23 -30.18 20.07
N GLY A 70 30.97 -30.18 19.61
CA GLY A 70 30.49 -30.95 18.46
C GLY A 70 30.29 -32.45 18.72
N SER A 71 30.22 -32.86 20.00
CA SER A 71 30.14 -34.25 20.42
C SER A 71 28.77 -34.57 21.05
N ALA A 72 27.92 -35.26 20.30
CA ALA A 72 26.58 -35.70 20.72
C ALA A 72 26.57 -36.79 21.85
N THR A 73 27.65 -36.92 22.61
CA THR A 73 27.76 -37.78 23.81
C THR A 73 28.25 -37.02 25.05
N THR A 74 28.76 -35.79 24.89
CA THR A 74 29.05 -34.84 25.97
C THR A 74 27.91 -33.82 26.06
N ARG A 75 27.70 -33.22 27.24
CA ARG A 75 26.62 -32.24 27.45
C ARG A 75 26.99 -31.19 28.49
N TRP A 76 26.47 -29.97 28.34
CA TRP A 76 26.29 -29.06 29.47
C TRP A 76 24.99 -29.43 30.21
N ALA A 77 24.98 -29.31 31.53
CA ALA A 77 23.77 -29.39 32.33
C ALA A 77 23.81 -28.35 33.46
N SER A 78 22.69 -27.65 33.68
CA SER A 78 22.50 -26.67 34.76
C SER A 78 22.08 -27.33 36.08
N LEU A 79 22.23 -26.61 37.20
CA LEU A 79 21.89 -27.09 38.52
C LEU A 79 20.38 -27.39 38.65
N GLN A 80 20.03 -28.65 38.96
CA GLN A 80 18.65 -29.08 39.13
C GLN A 80 17.88 -28.18 40.11
N GLY A 81 16.66 -27.80 39.73
CA GLY A 81 15.79 -26.94 40.52
C GLY A 81 15.93 -25.43 40.26
N THR A 82 16.89 -24.99 39.43
CA THR A 82 17.28 -23.58 39.33
C THR A 82 16.76 -22.89 38.06
N ASP A 83 15.67 -22.14 38.19
CA ASP A 83 15.16 -21.22 37.16
C ASP A 83 15.30 -19.74 37.60
N PRO A 84 15.65 -18.80 36.70
CA PRO A 84 16.15 -19.02 35.34
C PRO A 84 17.61 -19.53 35.35
N SER A 85 18.00 -20.25 34.30
CA SER A 85 19.40 -20.64 34.06
C SER A 85 19.73 -20.51 32.57
N TRP A 86 20.98 -20.17 32.28
CA TRP A 86 21.45 -19.82 30.93
C TRP A 86 22.84 -20.37 30.61
N ILE A 87 23.14 -20.43 29.32
CA ILE A 87 24.46 -20.67 28.71
C ILE A 87 24.68 -19.67 27.56
N TYR A 88 25.89 -19.13 27.41
CA TYR A 88 26.29 -18.31 26.26
C TYR A 88 27.64 -18.73 25.69
N VAL A 89 27.88 -18.40 24.42
CA VAL A 89 29.12 -18.62 23.69
C VAL A 89 29.74 -17.29 23.21
N ASP A 90 31.07 -17.15 23.28
CA ASP A 90 31.85 -16.05 22.67
C ASP A 90 32.41 -16.51 21.31
N LEU A 91 31.88 -15.97 20.22
CA LEU A 91 32.35 -16.27 18.87
C LEU A 91 33.76 -15.69 18.59
N GLY A 92 34.30 -14.87 19.50
CA GLY A 92 35.65 -14.28 19.49
C GLY A 92 35.71 -12.89 18.86
N SER A 93 34.74 -12.56 18.01
CA SER A 93 34.47 -11.23 17.44
C SER A 93 33.01 -11.16 17.00
N ALA A 94 32.51 -10.01 16.58
CA ALA A 94 31.18 -9.94 15.97
C ALA A 94 31.17 -10.75 14.64
N GLN A 95 30.21 -11.66 14.51
CA GLN A 95 29.99 -12.49 13.32
C GLN A 95 28.52 -12.38 12.91
N SER A 96 28.24 -12.44 11.61
CA SER A 96 26.87 -12.45 11.11
C SER A 96 26.25 -13.84 11.30
N ILE A 97 25.20 -13.91 12.13
CA ILE A 97 24.44 -15.13 12.44
C ILE A 97 23.05 -15.06 11.81
N SER A 98 22.52 -16.20 11.37
CA SER A 98 21.18 -16.33 10.76
C SER A 98 20.41 -17.55 11.23
N LYS A 99 21.03 -18.48 11.98
CA LYS A 99 20.37 -19.68 12.48
C LYS A 99 21.05 -20.18 13.76
N ILE A 100 20.26 -20.74 14.66
CA ILE A 100 20.70 -21.44 15.87
C ILE A 100 20.18 -22.88 15.80
N ARG A 101 20.95 -23.85 16.28
CA ARG A 101 20.49 -25.22 16.49
C ARG A 101 20.83 -25.68 17.90
N LEU A 102 19.80 -26.09 18.63
CA LEU A 102 19.89 -26.57 20.01
C LEU A 102 19.62 -28.06 20.00
N ASN A 103 20.57 -28.86 20.46
CA ASN A 103 20.40 -30.31 20.63
C ASN A 103 20.22 -30.59 22.12
N TRP A 104 18.98 -30.50 22.60
CA TRP A 104 18.64 -30.73 24.01
C TRP A 104 18.76 -32.21 24.40
N GLU A 105 19.08 -32.44 25.67
CA GLU A 105 18.86 -33.72 26.36
C GLU A 105 17.35 -33.91 26.65
N ALA A 106 16.93 -35.05 27.21
CA ALA A 106 15.57 -35.21 27.73
C ALA A 106 15.19 -34.13 28.77
N ALA A 107 16.17 -33.50 29.43
CA ALA A 107 15.99 -32.30 30.24
C ALA A 107 16.22 -31.00 29.45
N TYR A 108 15.14 -30.43 28.91
CA TYR A 108 15.14 -29.27 28.00
C TYR A 108 14.44 -28.02 28.58
N ALA A 109 14.58 -26.88 27.90
CA ALA A 109 13.84 -25.66 28.24
C ALA A 109 12.48 -25.60 27.52
N LYS A 110 11.39 -25.53 28.30
CA LYS A 110 10.02 -25.30 27.78
C LYS A 110 9.81 -23.83 27.43
N SER A 111 10.28 -22.92 28.29
CA SER A 111 10.25 -21.48 28.03
C SER A 111 11.65 -20.91 28.05
N TYR A 112 12.09 -20.31 26.93
CA TYR A 112 13.42 -19.72 26.80
C TYR A 112 13.49 -18.59 25.76
N THR A 113 14.55 -17.80 25.86
CA THR A 113 14.90 -16.71 24.93
C THR A 113 16.29 -16.95 24.34
N ILE A 114 16.47 -16.70 23.03
CA ILE A 114 17.80 -16.51 22.43
C ILE A 114 18.12 -15.02 22.45
N GLN A 115 19.31 -14.67 22.96
CA GLN A 115 19.74 -13.29 23.15
C GLN A 115 21.16 -13.08 22.61
N ILE A 116 21.43 -11.88 22.08
CA ILE A 116 22.74 -11.51 21.54
C ILE A 116 23.40 -10.36 22.31
N SER A 117 24.73 -10.26 22.21
CA SER A 117 25.49 -9.09 22.67
C SER A 117 26.72 -8.84 21.79
N ASN A 118 27.14 -7.57 21.74
CA ASN A 118 28.36 -7.09 21.07
C ASN A 118 29.28 -6.30 22.04
N ASP A 119 29.12 -6.51 23.35
CA ASP A 119 30.00 -5.90 24.36
C ASP A 119 31.48 -6.25 24.09
N SER A 120 32.40 -5.33 24.37
CA SER A 120 33.83 -5.53 24.11
C SER A 120 34.52 -6.48 25.12
N GLY A 121 33.89 -6.71 26.27
CA GLY A 121 34.30 -7.65 27.30
C GLY A 121 33.15 -8.60 27.67
N ALA A 122 33.17 -9.13 28.90
CA ALA A 122 32.12 -10.05 29.37
C ALA A 122 30.71 -9.42 29.22
N PRO A 123 29.75 -10.13 28.59
CA PRO A 123 28.50 -9.53 28.11
C PRO A 123 27.53 -9.16 29.25
N SER A 124 27.33 -7.86 29.39
CA SER A 124 26.49 -7.20 30.38
C SER A 124 25.13 -6.78 29.81
N SER A 125 25.12 -6.31 28.57
CA SER A 125 23.92 -5.88 27.84
C SER A 125 23.48 -6.97 26.87
N TRP A 126 22.17 -7.23 26.77
CA TRP A 126 21.61 -8.34 26.00
C TRP A 126 20.35 -7.91 25.24
N THR A 127 20.22 -8.36 23.99
CA THR A 127 19.07 -8.10 23.12
C THR A 127 18.40 -9.40 22.73
N ASP A 128 17.09 -9.51 22.95
CA ASP A 128 16.29 -10.68 22.60
C ASP A 128 16.08 -10.77 21.07
N VAL A 129 16.36 -11.93 20.47
CA VAL A 129 16.20 -12.18 19.01
C VAL A 129 15.23 -13.33 18.70
N TYR A 130 14.94 -14.19 19.67
CA TYR A 130 13.89 -15.22 19.60
C TYR A 130 13.39 -15.52 21.02
N SER A 131 12.12 -15.89 21.17
CA SER A 131 11.56 -16.36 22.44
C SER A 131 10.45 -17.40 22.22
N THR A 132 10.38 -18.40 23.08
CA THR A 132 9.32 -19.42 23.10
C THR A 132 8.86 -19.73 24.52
N VAL A 133 7.61 -20.21 24.64
CA VAL A 133 7.02 -20.81 25.86
C VAL A 133 6.52 -22.25 25.62
N ASN A 134 6.83 -22.79 24.43
CA ASN A 134 6.42 -24.09 23.94
C ASN A 134 7.60 -24.84 23.30
N GLY A 135 8.80 -24.72 23.87
CA GLY A 135 9.91 -25.63 23.57
C GLY A 135 9.51 -27.08 23.83
N VAL A 136 10.06 -28.00 23.04
CA VAL A 136 9.69 -29.42 22.99
C VAL A 136 10.88 -30.35 23.30
N GLY A 137 12.11 -29.84 23.22
CA GLY A 137 13.33 -30.62 23.45
C GLY A 137 13.75 -31.47 22.25
N GLY A 138 14.81 -32.25 22.43
CA GLY A 138 15.54 -32.85 21.31
C GLY A 138 16.22 -31.79 20.44
N VAL A 139 16.25 -31.99 19.12
CA VAL A 139 16.82 -31.02 18.18
C VAL A 139 15.78 -29.94 17.85
N GLU A 140 16.08 -28.70 18.19
CA GLU A 140 15.33 -27.50 17.83
C GLU A 140 16.20 -26.61 16.92
N GLU A 141 15.72 -26.33 15.70
CA GLU A 141 16.38 -25.41 14.75
C GLU A 141 15.58 -24.11 14.67
N ILE A 142 16.29 -22.98 14.81
CA ILE A 142 15.73 -21.65 15.02
C ILE A 142 16.35 -20.71 13.97
N ASP A 143 15.60 -20.41 12.91
CA ASP A 143 16.01 -19.42 11.92
C ASP A 143 15.84 -18.00 12.47
N LEU A 144 16.81 -17.14 12.20
CA LEU A 144 16.86 -15.74 12.59
C LEU A 144 16.96 -14.86 11.33
N SER A 145 16.40 -13.64 11.40
CA SER A 145 16.91 -12.54 10.56
C SER A 145 18.42 -12.42 10.75
N VAL A 146 19.19 -12.09 9.71
CA VAL A 146 20.65 -11.91 9.86
C VAL A 146 20.94 -10.81 10.91
N GLN A 147 21.71 -11.16 11.94
CA GLN A 147 22.16 -10.27 13.01
C GLN A 147 23.68 -10.37 13.15
N ASP A 148 24.37 -9.28 13.47
CA ASP A 148 25.78 -9.35 13.88
C ASP A 148 25.86 -9.52 15.41
N ALA A 149 26.53 -10.57 15.87
CA ALA A 149 26.68 -10.89 17.28
C ALA A 149 28.08 -11.40 17.60
N ARG A 150 28.66 -11.00 18.75
CA ARG A 150 29.85 -11.65 19.33
C ARG A 150 29.45 -12.72 20.33
N TYR A 151 28.45 -12.42 21.16
CA TYR A 151 27.93 -13.35 22.16
C TYR A 151 26.51 -13.78 21.79
N VAL A 152 26.23 -15.07 21.94
CA VAL A 152 24.89 -15.64 21.77
C VAL A 152 24.54 -16.46 23.01
N ARG A 153 23.36 -16.24 23.60
CA ARG A 153 22.89 -16.85 24.85
C ARG A 153 21.55 -17.57 24.67
N VAL A 154 21.45 -18.77 25.20
CA VAL A 154 20.18 -19.44 25.52
C VAL A 154 19.83 -19.12 26.97
N TYR A 155 18.68 -18.49 27.21
CA TYR A 155 18.21 -18.07 28.53
C TYR A 155 16.91 -18.80 28.89
N GLY A 156 17.03 -19.90 29.65
CA GLY A 156 15.91 -20.71 30.10
C GLY A 156 15.18 -20.08 31.29
N THR A 157 13.86 -20.09 31.25
CA THR A 157 12.96 -19.51 32.26
C THR A 157 11.92 -20.50 32.80
N GLU A 158 11.62 -21.57 32.07
CA GLU A 158 10.79 -22.70 32.53
C GLU A 158 11.32 -24.00 31.92
N ARG A 159 11.42 -25.05 32.73
CA ARG A 159 11.89 -26.38 32.30
C ARG A 159 10.77 -27.27 31.77
N GLY A 160 11.12 -28.18 30.87
CA GLY A 160 10.24 -29.25 30.40
C GLY A 160 10.14 -30.46 31.33
N THR A 161 11.07 -30.59 32.29
CA THR A 161 11.14 -31.72 33.25
C THR A 161 11.57 -31.25 34.65
N GLU A 162 11.65 -32.18 35.61
CA GLU A 162 12.11 -31.90 36.98
C GLU A 162 13.64 -31.68 37.11
N TYR A 163 14.42 -31.99 36.08
CA TYR A 163 15.89 -31.90 36.04
C TYR A 163 16.36 -30.47 35.71
N GLY A 164 17.65 -30.21 35.51
CA GLY A 164 18.14 -28.91 34.99
C GLY A 164 18.02 -28.83 33.46
N TYR A 165 18.14 -27.65 32.86
CA TYR A 165 18.35 -27.55 31.41
C TYR A 165 19.67 -28.23 31.01
N SER A 166 19.67 -28.96 29.90
CA SER A 166 20.83 -29.71 29.42
C SER A 166 20.91 -29.74 27.89
N LEU A 167 22.09 -29.42 27.34
CA LEU A 167 22.36 -29.37 25.89
C LEU A 167 23.54 -30.28 25.54
N TYR A 168 23.33 -31.17 24.58
CA TYR A 168 24.39 -31.91 23.89
C TYR A 168 25.12 -31.04 22.87
N ASP A 169 24.44 -30.06 22.25
CA ASP A 169 25.06 -29.10 21.32
C ASP A 169 24.28 -27.78 21.28
N PHE A 170 24.99 -26.68 21.05
CA PHE A 170 24.51 -25.31 20.92
C PHE A 170 25.27 -24.67 19.76
N GLU A 171 24.70 -24.82 18.58
CA GLU A 171 25.32 -24.51 17.31
C GLU A 171 24.82 -23.15 16.81
N VAL A 172 25.72 -22.37 16.23
CA VAL A 172 25.43 -21.02 15.72
C VAL A 172 25.88 -20.94 14.27
N TYR A 173 25.00 -20.58 13.36
CA TYR A 173 25.24 -20.59 11.92
C TYR A 173 25.09 -19.20 11.32
N GLY A 174 26.00 -18.87 10.40
CA GLY A 174 25.90 -17.69 9.52
C GLY A 174 25.16 -18.00 8.22
N PRO A 175 24.82 -16.97 7.42
CA PRO A 175 24.05 -17.13 6.19
C PRO A 175 24.76 -18.02 5.16
N SER A 176 23.99 -18.90 4.52
CA SER A 176 24.45 -20.04 3.71
C SER A 176 24.94 -19.66 2.30
N ASP A 177 25.95 -18.79 2.20
CA ASP A 177 26.66 -18.46 0.94
C ASP A 177 28.19 -18.30 1.12
N ALA A 178 28.73 -18.74 2.26
CA ALA A 178 30.17 -18.74 2.56
C ALA A 178 30.85 -20.02 2.02
N GLY A 179 31.36 -19.98 0.79
CA GLY A 179 32.00 -21.12 0.14
C GLY A 179 33.30 -21.60 0.82
N ALA A 180 33.26 -22.82 1.39
CA ALA A 180 34.43 -23.46 2.00
C ALA A 180 35.41 -24.01 0.93
N ALA A 181 36.71 -23.78 1.11
CA ALA A 181 37.76 -24.27 0.22
C ALA A 181 38.40 -25.58 0.72
N ILE A 182 38.81 -26.45 -0.21
CA ILE A 182 39.58 -27.67 0.07
C ILE A 182 40.89 -27.61 -0.74
N ILE A 183 42.04 -27.75 -0.07
CA ILE A 183 43.34 -28.06 -0.68
C ILE A 183 44.17 -28.94 0.25
N ASN A 184 44.98 -29.86 -0.32
CA ASN A 184 45.98 -30.62 0.43
C ASN A 184 47.07 -31.19 -0.51
N ALA A 185 48.24 -30.54 -0.56
CA ALA A 185 49.50 -31.01 -1.17
C ALA A 185 50.63 -30.02 -0.83
N SER A 186 51.89 -30.47 -0.82
CA SER A 186 53.06 -29.73 -0.32
C SER A 186 54.29 -29.81 -1.25
N SER A 187 55.43 -29.19 -0.90
CA SER A 187 56.62 -29.10 -1.78
C SER A 187 57.99 -29.42 -1.16
N TYR A 188 58.11 -29.65 0.15
CA TYR A 188 59.43 -29.89 0.76
C TYR A 188 59.79 -31.38 0.73
N PRO A 189 61.08 -31.74 0.57
CA PRO A 189 61.48 -33.13 0.43
C PRO A 189 61.27 -33.92 1.74
N ALA A 190 60.88 -35.19 1.65
CA ALA A 190 60.77 -36.06 2.82
C ALA A 190 62.14 -36.21 3.52
N TRP A 191 62.14 -36.21 4.85
CA TRP A 191 63.37 -36.40 5.63
C TRP A 191 63.97 -37.80 5.45
N SER A 192 65.30 -37.88 5.40
CA SER A 192 66.08 -39.13 5.32
C SER A 192 67.25 -39.12 6.29
N ALA A 193 67.49 -40.25 6.97
CA ALA A 193 68.58 -40.39 7.94
C ALA A 193 69.98 -40.31 7.30
N ASP A 194 70.12 -40.68 6.02
CA ASP A 194 71.41 -40.76 5.33
C ASP A 194 71.86 -39.42 4.71
N ILE A 195 71.09 -38.34 4.89
CA ILE A 195 71.36 -37.01 4.33
C ILE A 195 71.76 -36.04 5.44
N ALA A 196 72.84 -35.29 5.22
CA ALA A 196 73.27 -34.23 6.11
C ALA A 196 72.57 -32.92 5.76
N TYR A 197 71.85 -32.34 6.72
CA TYR A 197 71.11 -31.10 6.59
C TYR A 197 71.83 -29.95 7.31
N THR A 198 71.56 -28.72 6.90
CA THR A 198 72.18 -27.47 7.39
C THR A 198 71.14 -26.43 7.79
N ALA A 199 71.56 -25.41 8.55
CA ALA A 199 70.69 -24.36 9.06
C ALA A 199 69.76 -23.77 7.98
N GLY A 200 68.45 -23.78 8.23
CA GLY A 200 67.41 -23.28 7.32
C GLY A 200 66.92 -24.27 6.27
N GLN A 201 67.53 -25.45 6.11
CA GLN A 201 67.01 -26.47 5.19
C GLN A 201 65.74 -27.12 5.77
N ARG A 202 64.73 -27.31 4.91
CA ARG A 202 63.40 -27.81 5.27
C ARG A 202 63.12 -29.20 4.72
N VAL A 203 62.43 -30.00 5.51
CA VAL A 203 62.03 -31.38 5.22
C VAL A 203 60.62 -31.68 5.72
N GLU A 204 59.96 -32.69 5.15
CA GLU A 204 58.66 -33.18 5.60
C GLU A 204 58.79 -34.53 6.33
N TYR A 205 58.11 -34.67 7.46
CA TYR A 205 58.00 -35.94 8.18
C TYR A 205 56.64 -36.03 8.87
N GLY A 206 55.85 -37.06 8.55
CA GLY A 206 54.51 -37.24 9.14
C GLY A 206 53.48 -36.15 8.80
N GLY A 207 53.63 -35.45 7.65
CA GLY A 207 52.73 -34.38 7.21
C GLY A 207 53.05 -32.98 7.76
N ILE A 208 54.14 -32.85 8.52
CA ILE A 208 54.61 -31.58 9.09
C ILE A 208 55.98 -31.24 8.48
N THR A 209 56.19 -29.97 8.14
CA THR A 209 57.48 -29.41 7.74
C THR A 209 58.32 -29.04 8.97
N TYR A 210 59.58 -29.43 8.94
CA TYR A 210 60.61 -29.11 9.94
C TYR A 210 61.78 -28.40 9.26
N GLU A 211 62.41 -27.49 9.98
CA GLU A 211 63.57 -26.69 9.55
C GLU A 211 64.77 -27.04 10.44
N ALA A 212 65.91 -27.39 9.87
CA ALA A 212 67.12 -27.63 10.65
C ALA A 212 67.63 -26.32 11.25
N LYS A 213 67.84 -26.26 12.57
CA LYS A 213 68.37 -25.08 13.27
C LYS A 213 69.87 -24.88 13.01
N TRP A 214 70.59 -25.97 12.78
CA TRP A 214 72.03 -26.05 12.47
C TRP A 214 72.35 -27.38 11.76
N TRP A 215 73.63 -27.74 11.62
CA TRP A 215 74.04 -28.98 10.93
C TRP A 215 73.63 -30.25 11.69
N THR A 216 73.04 -31.23 10.99
CA THR A 216 72.59 -32.53 11.53
C THR A 216 72.69 -33.62 10.43
N LEU A 217 72.90 -34.87 10.84
CA LEU A 217 72.88 -36.07 9.98
C LEU A 217 72.34 -37.23 10.82
N GLY A 218 71.22 -37.84 10.41
CA GLY A 218 70.62 -38.99 11.07
C GLY A 218 69.60 -38.70 12.19
N ASP A 219 69.51 -37.47 12.70
CA ASP A 219 68.55 -37.12 13.76
C ASP A 219 67.10 -37.01 13.23
N PRO A 220 66.11 -37.76 13.75
CA PRO A 220 64.74 -37.75 13.23
C PRO A 220 63.90 -36.55 13.72
N PRO A 221 63.19 -35.81 12.83
CA PRO A 221 62.50 -34.56 13.20
C PRO A 221 61.39 -34.69 14.25
N ASN A 222 60.70 -35.83 14.31
CA ASN A 222 59.57 -36.07 15.23
C ASN A 222 59.98 -36.28 16.70
N LEU A 223 61.28 -36.26 17.02
CA LEU A 223 61.79 -36.34 18.40
C LEU A 223 62.31 -34.98 18.92
N SER A 224 62.00 -33.87 18.24
CA SER A 224 62.56 -32.55 18.56
C SER A 224 61.77 -31.76 19.61
N GLY A 225 62.49 -31.30 20.65
CA GLY A 225 62.06 -30.27 21.58
C GLY A 225 62.68 -28.89 21.28
N GLU A 226 62.52 -27.96 22.23
CA GLU A 226 62.95 -26.56 22.09
C GLU A 226 64.46 -26.43 21.80
N TRP A 227 65.29 -27.30 22.38
CA TRP A 227 66.76 -27.28 22.29
C TRP A 227 67.35 -28.19 21.21
N ASP A 228 66.54 -29.04 20.56
CA ASP A 228 67.02 -30.06 19.61
C ASP A 228 67.25 -29.52 18.20
N VAL A 229 67.88 -30.31 17.33
CA VAL A 229 68.41 -29.83 16.03
C VAL A 229 67.34 -29.41 15.00
N TRP A 230 66.09 -29.86 15.18
CA TRP A 230 64.96 -29.51 14.30
C TRP A 230 64.01 -28.51 14.96
N LYS A 231 63.44 -27.63 14.14
CA LYS A 231 62.40 -26.64 14.49
C LYS A 231 61.14 -27.00 13.71
N VAL A 232 60.03 -27.19 14.41
CA VAL A 232 58.71 -27.37 13.77
C VAL A 232 58.32 -26.07 13.06
N ILE A 233 57.89 -26.15 11.79
CA ILE A 233 57.40 -24.99 11.02
C ILE A 233 55.87 -25.02 10.91
N GLY A 234 55.26 -26.18 10.66
CA GLY A 234 53.82 -26.33 10.54
C GLY A 234 53.41 -27.43 9.55
N PRO A 235 52.12 -27.61 9.26
CA PRO A 235 51.66 -28.44 8.15
C PRO A 235 52.21 -27.90 6.82
N ALA A 236 52.48 -28.80 5.87
CA ALA A 236 53.28 -28.48 4.69
C ALA A 236 52.48 -27.82 3.55
N VAL A 237 53.10 -26.89 2.82
CA VAL A 237 52.48 -26.01 1.79
C VAL A 237 53.45 -25.78 0.61
N PRO A 238 53.00 -25.60 -0.66
CA PRO A 238 53.92 -25.54 -1.81
C PRO A 238 54.58 -24.17 -2.11
N GLY A 239 55.91 -24.20 -2.27
CA GLY A 239 56.64 -23.66 -3.44
C GLY A 239 56.93 -22.15 -3.54
N ASP A 240 58.21 -21.77 -3.40
CA ASP A 240 58.83 -20.55 -3.96
C ASP A 240 60.35 -20.75 -4.13
N ASP A 241 60.89 -20.42 -5.32
CA ASP A 241 62.32 -20.41 -5.63
C ASP A 241 62.67 -19.51 -6.85
N GLY A 242 63.35 -18.38 -6.59
CA GLY A 242 63.86 -17.43 -7.61
C GLY A 242 65.24 -17.79 -8.20
N GLY A 243 65.88 -16.99 -9.07
CA GLY A 243 65.62 -15.61 -9.53
C GLY A 243 66.75 -15.14 -10.47
N ASN A 244 67.37 -13.97 -10.20
CA ASN A 244 68.51 -13.33 -10.93
C ASN A 244 68.10 -12.57 -12.23
N SER A 245 68.73 -11.48 -12.69
CA SER A 245 70.05 -10.91 -12.33
C SER A 245 70.15 -9.38 -12.47
N GLY A 246 71.18 -8.81 -11.84
CA GLY A 246 71.24 -7.39 -11.45
C GLY A 246 70.51 -7.27 -10.12
N THR A 247 71.18 -6.81 -9.05
CA THR A 247 70.69 -6.93 -7.66
C THR A 247 69.23 -6.44 -7.58
N PRO A 248 68.25 -7.36 -7.51
CA PRO A 248 66.87 -6.96 -7.58
C PRO A 248 66.59 -6.06 -6.38
N ASP A 249 65.75 -5.05 -6.56
CA ASP A 249 65.07 -4.56 -5.38
C ASP A 249 64.24 -5.72 -4.85
N THR A 250 64.39 -6.01 -3.57
CA THR A 250 63.65 -7.06 -2.84
C THR A 250 62.94 -6.48 -1.63
N ILE A 251 63.08 -5.18 -1.40
CA ILE A 251 62.34 -4.46 -0.39
C ILE A 251 61.05 -4.00 -1.06
N ALA A 252 59.91 -4.41 -0.49
CA ALA A 252 58.62 -3.97 -1.00
C ALA A 252 58.35 -2.51 -0.62
N PRO A 253 57.73 -1.71 -1.49
CA PRO A 253 57.26 -0.38 -1.16
C PRO A 253 56.39 -0.37 0.10
N THR A 254 56.39 0.76 0.81
CA THR A 254 55.46 0.99 1.93
C THR A 254 54.01 0.92 1.47
N ALA A 255 53.11 0.45 2.34
CA ALA A 255 51.68 0.33 2.03
C ALA A 255 51.04 1.71 1.73
N PRO A 256 50.25 1.88 0.65
CA PRO A 256 49.57 3.14 0.35
C PRO A 256 48.71 3.62 1.52
N SER A 257 48.92 4.86 1.95
CA SER A 257 48.22 5.47 3.08
C SER A 257 47.19 6.50 2.63
N GLY A 258 46.20 6.80 3.49
CA GLY A 258 45.20 7.83 3.20
C GLY A 258 44.31 7.52 1.99
N LEU A 259 44.06 6.23 1.70
CA LEU A 259 43.13 5.83 0.65
C LEU A 259 41.74 6.41 0.93
N ALA A 260 41.25 7.24 0.00
CA ALA A 260 40.00 7.97 0.09
C ALA A 260 39.24 7.90 -1.24
N ALA A 261 37.93 8.13 -1.18
CA ALA A 261 37.03 8.18 -2.33
C ALA A 261 36.43 9.57 -2.53
N GLY A 262 36.34 9.99 -3.79
CA GLY A 262 35.66 11.18 -4.26
C GLY A 262 34.89 10.90 -5.55
N ASN A 263 34.06 11.85 -5.98
CA ASN A 263 33.24 11.75 -7.19
C ASN A 263 32.48 10.40 -7.31
N VAL A 264 31.97 9.88 -6.18
CA VAL A 264 31.24 8.61 -6.13
C VAL A 264 29.89 8.76 -6.83
N THR A 265 29.78 8.22 -8.05
CA THR A 265 28.54 8.23 -8.83
C THR A 265 27.77 6.92 -8.61
N GLN A 266 26.77 6.66 -9.45
CA GLN A 266 25.99 5.41 -9.43
C GLN A 266 26.80 4.22 -9.95
N THR A 267 27.72 4.46 -10.90
CA THR A 267 28.44 3.39 -11.61
C THR A 267 29.95 3.59 -11.63
N SER A 268 30.47 4.57 -10.88
CA SER A 268 31.89 4.87 -10.76
C SER A 268 32.30 5.51 -9.43
N VAL A 269 33.59 5.47 -9.13
CA VAL A 269 34.26 6.20 -8.04
C VAL A 269 35.64 6.67 -8.51
N ARG A 270 36.07 7.86 -8.06
CA ARG A 270 37.48 8.27 -8.10
C ARG A 270 38.13 7.96 -6.76
N LEU A 271 39.16 7.13 -6.77
CA LEU A 271 40.00 6.85 -5.61
C LEU A 271 41.25 7.73 -5.65
N THR A 272 41.75 8.11 -4.48
CA THR A 272 42.99 8.87 -4.28
C THR A 272 43.71 8.37 -3.03
N TRP A 273 45.03 8.35 -3.04
CA TRP A 273 45.86 7.97 -1.89
C TRP A 273 47.14 8.82 -1.82
N ASN A 274 47.84 8.76 -0.68
CA ASN A 274 49.19 9.30 -0.55
C ASN A 274 50.19 8.40 -1.27
N ALA A 275 51.23 8.97 -1.87
CA ALA A 275 52.30 8.20 -2.49
C ALA A 275 53.00 7.29 -1.47
N SER A 276 53.23 6.04 -1.88
CA SER A 276 54.11 5.12 -1.17
C SER A 276 55.56 5.53 -1.35
N THR A 277 56.36 5.38 -0.29
CA THR A 277 57.83 5.51 -0.34
C THR A 277 58.49 4.14 -0.46
N ASP A 278 59.64 4.12 -1.13
CA ASP A 278 60.43 2.96 -1.50
C ASP A 278 61.92 3.35 -1.62
N ASN A 279 62.85 2.39 -1.65
CA ASN A 279 64.30 2.68 -1.74
C ASN A 279 64.86 2.84 -3.16
N VAL A 280 64.20 2.34 -4.21
CA VAL A 280 64.56 2.64 -5.61
C VAL A 280 63.48 3.50 -6.27
N GLY A 281 62.21 3.14 -6.12
CA GLY A 281 61.08 3.96 -6.56
C GLY A 281 59.82 3.17 -6.92
N VAL A 282 58.67 3.70 -6.50
CA VAL A 282 57.35 3.16 -6.86
C VAL A 282 57.02 3.52 -8.30
N THR A 283 56.88 2.51 -9.17
CA THR A 283 56.56 2.67 -10.59
C THR A 283 55.05 2.69 -10.85
N GLY A 284 54.24 2.13 -9.94
CA GLY A 284 52.79 2.21 -10.02
C GLY A 284 52.06 1.55 -8.86
N TYR A 285 50.75 1.43 -9.02
CA TYR A 285 49.80 0.96 -8.03
C TYR A 285 48.75 0.05 -8.67
N THR A 286 48.41 -1.04 -8.00
CA THR A 286 47.29 -1.92 -8.36
C THR A 286 46.12 -1.67 -7.41
N VAL A 287 44.94 -1.42 -7.98
CA VAL A 287 43.68 -1.23 -7.25
C VAL A 287 42.87 -2.51 -7.32
N TYR A 288 42.40 -2.98 -6.17
CA TYR A 288 41.54 -4.15 -6.03
C TYR A 288 40.12 -3.75 -5.61
N LEU A 289 39.14 -4.44 -6.17
CA LEU A 289 37.70 -4.32 -5.93
C LEU A 289 37.22 -5.68 -5.38
N ASN A 290 36.77 -5.73 -4.12
CA ASN A 290 36.36 -6.97 -3.44
C ASN A 290 37.41 -8.10 -3.57
N GLY A 291 38.71 -7.74 -3.46
CA GLY A 291 39.85 -8.65 -3.60
C GLY A 291 40.27 -8.99 -5.03
N SER A 292 39.50 -8.64 -6.05
CA SER A 292 39.84 -8.84 -7.47
C SER A 292 40.51 -7.60 -8.06
N GLN A 293 41.53 -7.76 -8.91
CA GLN A 293 42.21 -6.62 -9.54
C GLN A 293 41.26 -5.86 -10.48
N ALA A 294 41.08 -4.56 -10.23
CA ALA A 294 40.17 -3.69 -10.97
C ALA A 294 40.88 -2.68 -11.88
N ALA A 295 42.05 -2.17 -11.47
CA ALA A 295 42.87 -1.27 -12.27
C ALA A 295 44.36 -1.36 -11.90
N ALA A 296 45.23 -0.90 -12.79
CA ALA A 296 46.62 -0.58 -12.50
C ALA A 296 46.92 0.83 -13.05
N VAL A 297 47.57 1.67 -12.25
CA VAL A 297 47.84 3.09 -12.55
C VAL A 297 49.23 3.51 -12.07
N THR A 298 49.85 4.49 -12.73
CA THR A 298 51.14 5.06 -12.31
C THR A 298 51.02 6.25 -11.36
N ASN A 299 49.85 6.90 -11.33
CA ASN A 299 49.54 8.03 -10.45
C ASN A 299 48.83 7.58 -9.16
N THR A 300 48.82 8.41 -8.12
CA THR A 300 48.17 8.11 -6.83
C THR A 300 46.64 8.31 -6.84
N SER A 301 46.00 8.01 -7.97
CA SER A 301 44.55 8.11 -8.16
C SER A 301 44.07 7.21 -9.30
N ALA A 302 42.89 6.61 -9.17
CA ALA A 302 42.24 5.82 -10.20
C ALA A 302 40.74 6.12 -10.29
N ASP A 303 40.21 6.19 -11.52
CA ASP A 303 38.77 6.16 -11.77
C ASP A 303 38.34 4.71 -12.04
N ILE A 304 37.46 4.17 -11.20
CA ILE A 304 36.87 2.83 -11.36
C ILE A 304 35.44 3.00 -11.87
N SER A 305 35.06 2.30 -12.94
CA SER A 305 33.77 2.44 -13.62
C SER A 305 33.16 1.10 -14.01
N GLY A 306 31.85 1.05 -14.22
CA GLY A 306 31.10 -0.18 -14.50
C GLY A 306 30.57 -0.87 -13.23
N LEU A 307 30.58 -0.15 -12.10
CA LEU A 307 30.06 -0.62 -10.82
C LEU A 307 28.52 -0.66 -10.83
N THR A 308 27.95 -1.53 -10.00
CA THR A 308 26.51 -1.54 -9.70
C THR A 308 26.18 -0.45 -8.69
N ALA A 309 24.97 0.11 -8.77
CA ALA A 309 24.57 1.29 -8.01
C ALA A 309 23.92 0.95 -6.67
N GLY A 310 24.26 1.69 -5.61
CA GLY A 310 23.86 1.40 -4.23
C GLY A 310 24.56 0.18 -3.64
N THR A 311 25.65 -0.27 -4.24
CA THR A 311 26.40 -1.46 -3.84
C THR A 311 27.65 -1.05 -3.07
N SER A 312 27.87 -1.65 -1.90
CA SER A 312 29.09 -1.48 -1.12
C SER A 312 30.23 -2.31 -1.70
N TYR A 313 31.32 -1.64 -2.05
CA TYR A 313 32.54 -2.25 -2.56
C TYR A 313 33.70 -2.00 -1.61
N SER A 314 34.53 -3.02 -1.40
CA SER A 314 35.78 -2.92 -0.65
C SER A 314 36.93 -2.63 -1.61
N PHE A 315 37.62 -1.51 -1.39
CA PHE A 315 38.78 -1.11 -2.17
C PHE A 315 40.07 -1.19 -1.36
N THR A 316 41.10 -1.80 -1.93
CA THR A 316 42.47 -1.75 -1.42
C THR A 316 43.43 -1.39 -2.54
N VAL A 317 44.54 -0.74 -2.19
CA VAL A 317 45.60 -0.38 -3.15
C VAL A 317 46.93 -0.96 -2.68
N VAL A 318 47.69 -1.49 -3.63
CA VAL A 318 49.05 -2.03 -3.47
C VAL A 318 49.99 -1.22 -4.34
N ALA A 319 51.13 -0.78 -3.79
CA ALA A 319 52.20 -0.14 -4.56
C ALA A 319 53.17 -1.20 -5.13
N LYS A 320 53.81 -0.87 -6.27
CA LYS A 320 54.77 -1.72 -6.97
C LYS A 320 55.99 -0.92 -7.43
N ASP A 321 57.19 -1.47 -7.25
CA ASP A 321 58.47 -0.90 -7.72
C ASP A 321 58.85 -1.38 -9.15
N GLU A 322 60.10 -1.12 -9.59
CA GLU A 322 60.60 -1.50 -10.93
C GLU A 322 61.08 -2.96 -11.02
N ALA A 323 61.59 -3.56 -9.94
CA ALA A 323 61.97 -4.98 -9.89
C ALA A 323 60.74 -5.89 -9.79
N GLY A 324 59.70 -5.40 -9.12
CA GLY A 324 58.34 -5.90 -9.19
C GLY A 324 57.71 -6.33 -7.87
N ASN A 325 58.33 -6.02 -6.73
CA ASN A 325 57.76 -6.33 -5.42
C ASN A 325 56.47 -5.54 -5.19
N GLN A 326 55.65 -6.04 -4.27
CA GLN A 326 54.34 -5.46 -3.96
C GLN A 326 54.26 -5.13 -2.48
N SER A 327 53.80 -3.91 -2.19
CA SER A 327 53.55 -3.49 -0.81
C SER A 327 52.50 -4.40 -0.15
N PRO A 328 52.44 -4.43 1.19
CA PRO A 328 51.19 -4.77 1.87
C PRO A 328 50.06 -3.89 1.34
N ALA A 329 48.85 -4.42 1.28
CA ALA A 329 47.68 -3.65 0.88
C ALA A 329 47.43 -2.48 1.85
N SER A 330 46.90 -1.38 1.33
CA SER A 330 46.30 -0.33 2.15
C SER A 330 45.23 -0.90 3.09
N SER A 331 44.89 -0.17 4.16
CA SER A 331 43.62 -0.42 4.85
C SER A 331 42.45 -0.41 3.85
N ALA A 332 41.50 -1.32 4.03
CA ALA A 332 40.36 -1.44 3.13
C ALA A 332 39.42 -0.24 3.28
N LEU A 333 39.17 0.45 2.16
CA LEU A 333 38.19 1.52 2.07
C LEU A 333 36.88 0.93 1.54
N LEU A 334 35.87 0.84 2.40
CA LEU A 334 34.50 0.55 1.97
C LEU A 334 33.90 1.80 1.30
N VAL A 335 33.48 1.66 0.05
CA VAL A 335 32.80 2.70 -0.73
C VAL A 335 31.49 2.13 -1.28
N THR A 336 30.38 2.62 -0.78
CA THR A 336 29.07 2.40 -1.41
C THR A 336 28.93 3.35 -2.59
N THR A 337 28.68 2.82 -3.79
CA THR A 337 28.26 3.64 -4.92
C THR A 337 26.97 4.39 -4.59
N SER A 338 26.74 5.56 -5.21
CA SER A 338 25.42 6.20 -5.10
C SER A 338 24.34 5.21 -5.55
N ALA A 339 23.20 5.18 -4.86
CA ALA A 339 22.05 4.40 -5.30
C ALA A 339 21.68 4.76 -6.75
N ALA A 340 21.16 3.80 -7.51
CA ALA A 340 20.60 4.11 -8.83
C ALA A 340 19.55 5.22 -8.65
N ASN A 341 19.47 6.18 -9.58
CA ASN A 341 18.33 7.10 -9.61
C ASN A 341 17.10 6.37 -10.18
N THR A 342 16.60 5.38 -9.43
CA THR A 342 15.17 5.39 -9.18
C THR A 342 14.83 6.77 -8.61
N PRO A 343 13.78 7.47 -9.11
CA PRO A 343 13.11 8.44 -8.26
C PRO A 343 12.79 7.72 -6.95
N PRO A 344 12.98 8.34 -5.77
CA PRO A 344 12.80 7.64 -4.50
C PRO A 344 11.42 6.98 -4.50
N VAL A 345 11.40 5.64 -4.44
CA VAL A 345 10.16 4.90 -4.24
C VAL A 345 9.55 5.48 -2.98
N PRO A 346 8.35 6.09 -3.03
CA PRO A 346 7.83 6.77 -1.86
C PRO A 346 7.49 5.74 -0.78
N THR A 347 8.43 5.54 0.15
CA THR A 347 8.04 5.53 1.56
C THR A 347 7.14 6.75 1.73
N GLN A 348 5.86 6.52 2.01
CA GLN A 348 4.83 7.54 1.87
C GLN A 348 5.13 8.68 2.84
N GLN A 349 5.82 9.72 2.36
CA GLN A 349 6.33 10.77 3.23
C GLN A 349 5.12 11.55 3.74
N SER A 350 4.77 11.33 5.01
CA SER A 350 3.65 11.96 5.70
C SER A 350 3.64 13.46 5.38
N ASN A 351 2.63 13.90 4.62
CA ASN A 351 2.59 15.25 4.08
C ASN A 351 2.68 16.25 5.24
N LYS A 352 3.61 17.22 5.12
CA LYS A 352 4.00 18.05 6.26
C LYS A 352 2.86 18.99 6.65
N ILE A 353 2.73 19.25 7.95
CA ILE A 353 1.94 20.35 8.52
C ILE A 353 2.95 21.21 9.29
N ILE A 354 3.20 22.41 8.79
CA ILE A 354 4.27 23.29 9.28
C ILE A 354 3.67 24.59 9.82
N ALA A 355 3.83 24.82 11.13
CA ALA A 355 3.39 26.05 11.78
C ALA A 355 4.53 27.09 11.79
N TYR A 356 4.25 28.30 11.30
CA TYR A 356 5.09 29.46 11.64
C TYR A 356 4.67 30.03 13.00
N MET A 357 5.62 30.07 13.93
CA MET A 357 5.42 30.43 15.34
C MET A 357 6.12 31.76 15.65
N ALA A 358 5.34 32.84 15.75
CA ALA A 358 5.85 34.20 15.85
C ALA A 358 6.67 34.50 17.12
N SER A 359 7.70 35.33 16.95
CA SER A 359 8.68 35.72 17.97
C SER A 359 8.15 36.79 18.93
N TRP A 360 7.28 37.67 18.44
CA TRP A 360 6.53 38.64 19.26
C TRP A 360 5.48 38.01 20.18
N VAL A 361 5.21 36.71 20.04
CA VAL A 361 4.31 35.95 20.92
C VAL A 361 5.12 35.27 22.02
N THR A 362 4.64 35.33 23.26
CA THR A 362 5.16 34.51 24.36
C THR A 362 4.42 33.18 24.36
N TRP A 363 5.11 32.09 24.03
CA TRP A 363 4.50 30.77 23.86
C TRP A 363 4.48 29.97 25.16
N ASN A 364 3.30 29.48 25.56
CA ASN A 364 3.16 28.45 26.61
C ASN A 364 2.92 27.08 25.98
N ALA A 365 3.40 26.01 26.63
CA ALA A 365 3.29 24.64 26.11
C ALA A 365 1.86 24.08 26.05
N ASN A 366 0.86 24.83 26.49
CA ASN A 366 -0.57 24.49 26.45
C ASN A 366 -1.35 25.26 25.39
N ASP A 367 -0.78 26.33 24.82
CA ASP A 367 -1.40 27.13 23.76
C ASP A 367 -1.14 26.54 22.37
N VAL A 368 -0.37 25.45 22.30
CA VAL A 368 0.07 24.76 21.08
C VAL A 368 -0.40 23.31 21.11
N LYS A 369 -0.88 22.84 19.96
CA LYS A 369 -1.35 21.47 19.65
C LYS A 369 -0.27 20.68 18.87
N PRO A 370 0.86 20.27 19.49
CA PRO A 370 2.00 19.66 18.77
C PRO A 370 1.67 18.32 18.11
N GLU A 371 0.68 17.59 18.61
CA GLU A 371 0.13 16.38 17.99
C GLU A 371 -0.55 16.64 16.63
N GLN A 372 -0.90 17.89 16.33
CA GLN A 372 -1.46 18.31 15.03
C GLN A 372 -0.41 18.85 14.05
N LEU A 373 0.87 18.83 14.42
CA LEU A 373 1.98 19.38 13.63
C LEU A 373 3.04 18.32 13.36
N THR A 374 3.71 18.41 12.20
CA THR A 374 4.96 17.65 11.97
C THR A 374 6.19 18.54 12.10
N HIS A 375 6.06 19.85 11.82
CA HIS A 375 7.15 20.82 11.91
C HIS A 375 6.69 22.14 12.53
N ILE A 376 7.61 22.81 13.22
CA ILE A 376 7.50 24.20 13.69
C ILE A 376 8.67 24.98 13.10
N ASN A 377 8.37 26.12 12.46
CA ASN A 377 9.34 27.14 12.08
C ASN A 377 9.18 28.32 13.05
N TYR A 378 10.16 28.53 13.94
CA TYR A 378 10.13 29.66 14.88
C TYR A 378 10.58 30.95 14.19
N ALA A 379 9.70 31.95 14.15
CA ALA A 379 9.75 33.09 13.23
C ALA A 379 9.83 34.45 13.98
N PHE A 380 10.98 35.12 14.08
CA PHE A 380 12.21 34.91 13.33
C PHE A 380 13.45 35.20 14.17
N SER A 381 14.53 34.51 13.84
CA SER A 381 15.89 34.97 14.12
C SER A 381 16.26 36.07 13.12
N LEU A 382 16.97 37.11 13.57
CA LEU A 382 17.38 38.23 12.72
C LEU A 382 18.87 38.16 12.37
N VAL A 383 19.22 38.68 11.19
CA VAL A 383 20.62 38.76 10.74
C VAL A 383 21.27 40.01 11.33
N SER A 384 22.19 39.84 12.28
CA SER A 384 22.91 40.95 12.92
C SER A 384 24.40 40.65 12.99
N GLY A 385 25.24 41.62 12.59
CA GLY A 385 26.69 41.45 12.53
C GLY A 385 27.16 40.28 11.64
N GLY A 386 26.38 39.92 10.61
CA GLY A 386 26.65 38.76 9.75
C GLY A 386 26.31 37.40 10.38
N LYS A 387 25.52 37.36 11.46
CA LYS A 387 25.13 36.15 12.20
C LYS A 387 23.61 36.07 12.34
N ALA A 388 23.06 34.87 12.40
CA ALA A 388 21.72 34.65 12.93
C ALA A 388 21.72 34.94 14.45
N THR A 389 20.77 35.74 14.93
CA THR A 389 20.75 36.23 16.31
C THR A 389 19.36 36.16 16.94
N LEU A 390 19.34 35.81 18.23
CA LEU A 390 18.15 35.61 19.06
C LEU A 390 18.21 36.50 20.29
N THR A 391 17.04 36.93 20.79
CA THR A 391 16.91 37.60 22.08
C THR A 391 16.73 36.59 23.23
N ASN A 392 16.74 37.08 24.48
CA ASN A 392 16.40 36.26 25.64
C ASN A 392 14.95 35.74 25.60
N GLN A 393 14.02 36.45 24.94
CA GLN A 393 12.64 35.99 24.76
C GLN A 393 12.59 34.80 23.79
N ASP A 394 13.34 34.87 22.70
CA ASP A 394 13.43 33.79 21.71
C ASP A 394 14.06 32.53 22.30
N ALA A 395 15.11 32.69 23.12
CA ALA A 395 15.73 31.58 23.84
C ALA A 395 14.76 30.86 24.82
N ASN A 396 13.78 31.59 25.37
CA ASN A 396 12.71 31.02 26.20
C ASN A 396 11.61 30.38 25.36
N ASN A 397 11.13 31.05 24.31
CA ASN A 397 10.14 30.52 23.37
C ASN A 397 10.63 29.20 22.73
N LEU A 398 11.86 29.16 22.22
CA LEU A 398 12.46 27.93 21.67
C LEU A 398 12.55 26.81 22.72
N ARG A 399 12.86 27.12 23.99
CA ARG A 399 12.86 26.13 25.08
C ARG A 399 11.47 25.52 25.27
N THR A 400 10.41 26.32 25.23
CA THR A 400 9.02 25.84 25.29
C THR A 400 8.70 24.96 24.08
N LEU A 401 8.97 25.45 22.86
CA LEU A 401 8.57 24.79 21.60
C LEU A 401 9.35 23.48 21.36
N VAL A 402 10.64 23.43 21.69
CA VAL A 402 11.43 22.18 21.67
C VAL A 402 10.97 21.23 22.78
N GLY A 403 10.52 21.75 23.93
CA GLY A 403 9.89 20.96 24.99
C GLY A 403 8.62 20.21 24.55
N LEU A 404 7.92 20.68 23.51
CA LEU A 404 6.75 19.99 22.93
C LEU A 404 7.10 18.63 22.31
N LYS A 405 8.38 18.33 22.04
CA LYS A 405 8.83 16.98 21.63
C LYS A 405 8.51 15.90 22.67
N SER A 406 8.26 16.27 23.94
CA SER A 406 7.75 15.35 24.97
C SER A 406 6.28 14.95 24.78
N LYS A 407 5.49 15.76 24.05
CA LYS A 407 4.10 15.46 23.66
C LYS A 407 4.04 14.78 22.28
N ASN A 408 4.87 15.23 21.33
CA ASN A 408 5.02 14.61 20.01
C ASN A 408 6.51 14.34 19.69
N PRO A 409 7.03 13.12 19.94
CA PRO A 409 8.43 12.78 19.69
C PRO A 409 8.88 12.85 18.21
N SER A 410 7.94 12.87 17.25
CA SER A 410 8.25 13.01 15.82
C SER A 410 8.50 14.47 15.41
N LEU A 411 7.97 15.43 16.19
CA LEU A 411 7.95 16.87 15.89
C LEU A 411 9.35 17.43 15.63
N LYS A 412 9.49 18.18 14.53
CA LYS A 412 10.70 18.93 14.20
C LYS A 412 10.53 20.41 14.52
N VAL A 413 11.55 21.03 15.07
CA VAL A 413 11.58 22.46 15.42
C VAL A 413 12.80 23.08 14.76
N LEU A 414 12.54 23.97 13.80
CA LEU A 414 13.53 24.74 13.07
C LEU A 414 13.48 26.19 13.56
N VAL A 415 14.62 26.88 13.49
CA VAL A 415 14.61 28.35 13.55
C VAL A 415 14.46 28.88 12.12
N SER A 416 13.48 29.73 11.89
CA SER A 416 13.39 30.53 10.66
C SER A 416 14.18 31.82 10.86
N VAL A 417 15.07 32.13 9.92
CA VAL A 417 15.87 33.37 9.93
C VAL A 417 15.31 34.29 8.85
N GLY A 418 14.95 35.52 9.20
CA GLY A 418 14.48 36.53 8.24
C GLY A 418 13.07 37.06 8.47
N GLY A 419 12.23 36.93 7.44
CA GLY A 419 10.89 37.53 7.32
C GLY A 419 10.89 38.93 6.70
N TRP A 420 9.71 39.42 6.32
CA TRP A 420 9.51 40.71 5.66
C TRP A 420 10.22 41.87 6.38
N GLY A 421 11.18 42.49 5.67
CA GLY A 421 11.96 43.63 6.18
C GLY A 421 13.22 43.27 6.98
N ALA A 422 13.54 41.99 7.14
CA ALA A 422 14.77 41.55 7.81
C ALA A 422 16.02 41.74 6.93
N ASP A 423 16.66 42.90 7.08
CA ASP A 423 17.90 43.22 6.36
C ASP A 423 19.12 42.42 6.87
N GLY A 424 20.23 42.47 6.13
CA GLY A 424 21.53 41.90 6.49
C GLY A 424 21.92 40.66 5.70
N PHE A 425 20.96 39.96 5.08
CA PHE A 425 21.21 38.77 4.25
C PHE A 425 22.20 39.02 3.11
N SER A 426 22.01 40.10 2.35
CA SER A 426 22.88 40.43 1.21
C SER A 426 24.34 40.68 1.64
N ASP A 427 24.58 41.16 2.86
CA ASP A 427 25.95 41.30 3.41
C ASP A 427 26.48 39.98 3.98
N ALA A 428 25.63 39.16 4.62
CA ALA A 428 26.02 37.82 5.08
C ALA A 428 26.40 36.91 3.90
N ALA A 429 25.68 36.99 2.77
CA ALA A 429 25.90 36.15 1.59
C ALA A 429 27.14 36.54 0.75
N LEU A 430 27.60 37.79 0.88
CA LEU A 430 28.54 38.44 -0.06
C LEU A 430 29.90 37.75 -0.24
N THR A 431 30.49 37.24 0.84
CA THR A 431 31.86 36.71 0.86
C THR A 431 31.92 35.33 1.52
N ASP A 432 32.97 34.54 1.28
CA ASP A 432 33.04 33.22 1.92
C ASP A 432 33.24 33.30 3.44
N ALA A 433 33.97 34.32 3.91
CA ALA A 433 34.12 34.60 5.33
C ALA A 433 32.79 35.00 6.00
N SER A 434 31.97 35.84 5.34
CA SER A 434 30.66 36.23 5.87
C SER A 434 29.66 35.06 5.83
N ARG A 435 29.64 34.27 4.75
CA ARG A 435 28.81 33.04 4.65
C ARG A 435 29.19 32.01 5.71
N THR A 436 30.49 31.82 5.94
CA THR A 436 31.00 30.91 6.97
C THR A 436 30.61 31.42 8.36
N THR A 437 30.76 32.72 8.64
CA THR A 437 30.33 33.34 9.90
C THR A 437 28.83 33.16 10.15
N PHE A 438 28.00 33.29 9.11
CA PHE A 438 26.56 33.09 9.19
C PHE A 438 26.20 31.61 9.42
N ALA A 439 26.75 30.69 8.63
CA ALA A 439 26.52 29.26 8.76
C ALA A 439 26.98 28.69 10.12
N ASP A 440 28.13 29.14 10.62
CA ASP A 440 28.62 28.76 11.96
C ASP A 440 27.73 29.30 13.08
N SER A 441 27.13 30.49 12.91
CA SER A 441 26.14 31.01 13.86
C SER A 441 24.84 30.19 13.86
N ILE A 442 24.37 29.72 12.69
CA ILE A 442 23.20 28.83 12.57
C ILE A 442 23.47 27.50 13.27
N VAL A 443 24.63 26.87 13.02
CA VAL A 443 25.04 25.64 13.71
C VAL A 443 25.13 25.86 15.23
N GLN A 444 25.64 27.00 15.68
CA GLN A 444 25.66 27.33 17.11
C GLN A 444 24.25 27.46 17.71
N LEU A 445 23.30 28.10 17.02
CA LEU A 445 21.90 28.17 17.47
C LEU A 445 21.26 26.77 17.56
N ILE A 446 21.42 25.95 16.52
CA ILE A 446 20.89 24.58 16.47
C ILE A 446 21.39 23.75 17.67
N LYS A 447 22.69 23.79 17.97
CA LYS A 447 23.30 23.09 19.10
C LYS A 447 22.86 23.66 20.45
N THR A 448 22.75 24.98 20.58
CA THR A 448 22.38 25.66 21.83
C THR A 448 20.92 25.41 22.21
N HIS A 449 20.03 25.30 21.22
CA HIS A 449 18.58 25.18 21.42
C HIS A 449 18.00 23.81 21.07
N GLN A 450 18.81 22.82 20.66
CA GLN A 450 18.39 21.45 20.31
C GLN A 450 17.34 21.38 19.18
N LEU A 451 17.57 22.20 18.15
CA LEU A 451 16.75 22.31 16.95
C LEU A 451 17.06 21.15 15.98
N ASP A 452 16.15 20.90 15.02
CA ASP A 452 16.34 19.89 13.97
C ASP A 452 16.84 20.47 12.65
N GLY A 453 16.98 21.79 12.54
CA GLY A 453 17.46 22.46 11.34
C GLY A 453 17.19 23.97 11.30
N VAL A 454 17.23 24.52 10.09
CA VAL A 454 17.03 25.95 9.79
C VAL A 454 16.13 26.15 8.57
N ASP A 455 15.33 27.21 8.61
CA ASP A 455 14.56 27.77 7.51
C ASP A 455 15.12 29.17 7.21
N LEU A 456 15.30 29.54 5.94
CA LEU A 456 15.68 30.91 5.55
C LEU A 456 14.52 31.59 4.83
N ASP A 457 14.05 32.69 5.39
CA ASP A 457 13.01 33.56 4.84
C ASP A 457 13.62 34.90 4.43
N TRP A 458 14.39 34.90 3.35
CA TRP A 458 14.94 36.12 2.77
C TRP A 458 13.93 36.68 1.77
N GLU A 459 13.37 37.86 2.07
CA GLU A 459 12.37 38.55 1.25
C GLU A 459 12.87 39.84 0.56
N TYR A 460 13.49 39.80 -0.63
CA TYR A 460 13.93 38.64 -1.40
C TYR A 460 15.34 38.85 -1.98
N PRO A 461 16.09 37.78 -2.32
CA PRO A 461 17.35 37.91 -3.08
C PRO A 461 17.18 38.78 -4.32
N THR A 462 18.10 39.73 -4.54
CA THR A 462 18.07 40.74 -5.62
C THR A 462 16.94 41.77 -5.60
N ASN A 463 16.03 41.74 -4.61
CA ASN A 463 14.84 42.60 -4.58
C ASN A 463 14.69 43.37 -3.24
N SER A 464 14.70 44.70 -3.31
CA SER A 464 14.58 45.60 -2.16
C SER A 464 13.15 46.07 -1.82
N SER A 465 12.10 45.46 -2.38
CA SER A 465 10.70 45.84 -2.11
C SER A 465 10.31 45.83 -0.62
N ALA A 466 10.95 44.99 0.20
CA ALA A 466 10.75 44.96 1.65
C ALA A 466 11.52 46.05 2.43
N GLY A 467 12.20 46.97 1.73
CA GLY A 467 13.08 47.98 2.33
C GLY A 467 14.48 47.48 2.68
N ILE A 468 14.79 46.20 2.42
CA ILE A 468 16.07 45.57 2.70
C ILE A 468 17.15 45.88 1.64
N LYS A 469 18.41 45.62 1.99
CA LYS A 469 19.56 45.71 1.08
C LYS A 469 19.54 44.54 0.10
N ALA A 470 19.55 44.87 -1.18
CA ALA A 470 19.61 43.91 -2.28
C ALA A 470 20.74 44.25 -3.27
N ARG A 471 21.28 43.22 -3.92
CA ARG A 471 22.34 43.27 -4.94
C ARG A 471 22.04 42.32 -6.10
N PRO A 472 22.46 42.62 -7.34
CA PRO A 472 22.38 41.66 -8.45
C PRO A 472 23.08 40.32 -8.15
N GLU A 473 24.20 40.37 -7.43
CA GLU A 473 25.01 39.20 -7.03
C GLU A 473 24.31 38.30 -6.00
N ASP A 474 23.24 38.76 -5.34
CA ASP A 474 22.47 37.95 -4.38
C ASP A 474 21.98 36.64 -5.01
N LYS A 475 21.71 36.64 -6.32
CA LYS A 475 21.28 35.45 -7.08
C LYS A 475 22.25 34.28 -6.95
N GLN A 476 23.56 34.54 -7.09
CA GLN A 476 24.60 33.52 -6.91
C GLN A 476 25.02 33.40 -5.44
N ASN A 477 25.05 34.51 -4.70
CA ASN A 477 25.46 34.51 -3.30
C ASN A 477 24.48 33.73 -2.40
N PHE A 478 23.18 33.68 -2.73
CA PHE A 478 22.21 32.82 -2.05
C PHE A 478 22.49 31.33 -2.29
N THR A 479 22.84 30.94 -3.52
CA THR A 479 23.32 29.57 -3.84
C THR A 479 24.55 29.20 -3.01
N LEU A 480 25.53 30.11 -2.92
CA LEU A 480 26.75 29.91 -2.14
C LEU A 480 26.47 29.89 -0.62
N MET A 481 25.52 30.70 -0.13
CA MET A 481 25.09 30.72 1.27
C MET A 481 24.44 29.38 1.65
N LEU A 482 23.46 28.92 0.88
CA LEU A 482 22.80 27.63 1.13
C LEU A 482 23.79 26.46 1.03
N SER A 483 24.74 26.51 0.09
CA SER A 483 25.80 25.50 -0.02
C SER A 483 26.71 25.48 1.21
N LYS A 484 27.15 26.65 1.70
CA LYS A 484 27.97 26.77 2.92
C LYS A 484 27.20 26.36 4.18
N ILE A 485 25.89 26.60 4.25
CA ILE A 485 25.04 26.13 5.35
C ILE A 485 24.90 24.61 5.30
N ARG A 486 24.58 24.01 4.15
CA ARG A 486 24.49 22.54 3.97
C ARG A 486 25.79 21.83 4.37
N GLU A 487 26.94 22.33 3.91
CA GLU A 487 28.29 21.87 4.32
C GLU A 487 28.46 21.81 5.84
N LYS A 488 28.09 22.90 6.55
CA LYS A 488 28.25 23.02 8.00
C LYS A 488 27.23 22.17 8.78
N LEU A 489 25.99 22.07 8.28
CA LEU A 489 24.96 21.18 8.82
C LEU A 489 25.33 19.70 8.67
N ASP A 490 25.92 19.31 7.54
CA ASP A 490 26.35 17.92 7.29
C ASP A 490 27.58 17.56 8.13
N ALA A 491 28.51 18.50 8.32
CA ALA A 491 29.65 18.33 9.22
C ALA A 491 29.20 18.15 10.68
N GLN A 492 28.28 18.98 11.17
CA GLN A 492 27.75 18.83 12.53
C GLN A 492 26.84 17.60 12.67
N GLY A 493 26.06 17.27 11.64
CA GLY A 493 25.18 16.10 11.61
C GLY A 493 25.94 14.77 11.76
N LYS A 494 27.11 14.67 11.11
CA LYS A 494 28.03 13.53 11.28
C LYS A 494 28.59 13.39 12.70
N ILE A 495 28.72 14.50 13.44
CA ILE A 495 29.16 14.50 14.86
C ILE A 495 28.00 14.05 15.77
N ASP A 496 26.78 14.52 15.50
CA ASP A 496 25.62 14.29 16.37
C ASP A 496 24.79 13.03 16.01
N GLY A 497 25.19 12.29 14.98
CA GLY A 497 24.47 11.11 14.47
C GLY A 497 23.13 11.42 13.80
N LYS A 498 22.99 12.60 13.18
CA LYS A 498 21.70 13.16 12.71
C LYS A 498 21.82 13.85 11.36
N THR A 499 20.73 13.86 10.58
CA THR A 499 20.58 14.75 9.43
C THR A 499 19.84 16.01 9.88
N TYR A 500 20.49 17.17 9.78
CA TYR A 500 19.86 18.46 10.05
C TYR A 500 19.16 19.01 8.81
N LEU A 501 17.99 19.61 8.99
CA LEU A 501 17.14 20.14 7.92
C LEU A 501 17.60 21.52 7.44
N LEU A 502 17.52 21.76 6.13
CA LEU A 502 17.73 23.05 5.49
C LEU A 502 16.57 23.36 4.55
N THR A 503 15.81 24.40 4.86
CA THR A 503 14.59 24.81 4.14
C THR A 503 14.62 26.31 3.84
N ILE A 504 13.73 26.76 2.95
CA ILE A 504 13.50 28.18 2.69
C ILE A 504 12.01 28.48 2.59
N ALA A 505 11.62 29.69 2.98
CA ALA A 505 10.43 30.33 2.44
C ALA A 505 10.75 30.96 1.07
N ALA A 506 9.77 30.96 0.17
CA ALA A 506 9.95 31.39 -1.21
C ALA A 506 8.73 32.15 -1.74
N GLY A 507 8.98 33.30 -2.36
CA GLY A 507 7.96 34.09 -3.04
C GLY A 507 7.35 33.32 -4.21
N ALA A 508 6.02 33.24 -4.24
CA ALA A 508 5.25 32.40 -5.16
C ALA A 508 5.14 32.92 -6.61
N SER A 509 6.10 33.72 -7.11
CA SER A 509 6.01 34.43 -8.38
C SER A 509 7.26 34.29 -9.27
N ASN A 510 7.12 34.61 -10.55
CA ASN A 510 8.24 34.61 -11.50
C ASN A 510 9.29 35.70 -11.16
N GLY A 511 8.89 36.75 -10.45
CA GLY A 511 9.82 37.77 -9.92
C GLY A 511 10.83 37.18 -8.94
N TYR A 512 10.39 36.28 -8.06
CA TYR A 512 11.28 35.57 -7.14
C TYR A 512 12.22 34.60 -7.88
N LEU A 513 11.71 33.80 -8.82
CA LEU A 513 12.54 32.88 -9.60
C LEU A 513 13.59 33.58 -10.48
N ASN A 514 13.31 34.81 -10.95
CA ASN A 514 14.31 35.64 -11.60
C ASN A 514 15.47 36.03 -10.66
N GLY A 515 15.22 36.16 -9.35
CA GLY A 515 16.23 36.52 -8.33
C GLY A 515 17.07 35.37 -7.79
N VAL A 516 16.76 34.10 -8.09
CA VAL A 516 17.47 32.92 -7.53
C VAL A 516 17.92 31.91 -8.59
N GLU A 517 18.86 31.04 -8.26
CA GLU A 517 19.26 29.90 -9.10
C GLU A 517 18.52 28.62 -8.70
N ILE A 518 17.19 28.60 -8.89
CA ILE A 518 16.27 27.58 -8.34
C ILE A 518 16.75 26.11 -8.54
N GLY A 519 17.24 25.77 -9.74
CA GLY A 519 17.76 24.44 -10.05
C GLY A 519 19.08 24.05 -9.36
N LYS A 520 19.88 25.04 -8.91
CA LYS A 520 21.11 24.79 -8.12
C LYS A 520 20.84 24.72 -6.61
N ILE A 521 19.82 25.41 -6.11
CA ILE A 521 19.47 25.38 -4.68
C ILE A 521 18.58 24.19 -4.32
N THR A 522 17.68 23.75 -5.22
CA THR A 522 16.76 22.62 -4.98
C THR A 522 17.44 21.30 -4.54
N PRO A 523 18.67 20.95 -4.99
CA PRO A 523 19.42 19.81 -4.44
C PRO A 523 19.91 20.00 -2.99
N LEU A 524 20.16 21.23 -2.55
CA LEU A 524 20.70 21.57 -1.22
C LEU A 524 19.64 21.60 -0.12
N LEU A 525 18.38 21.80 -0.51
CA LEU A 525 17.24 22.00 0.38
C LEU A 525 16.47 20.70 0.61
N ASP A 526 15.94 20.48 1.80
CA ASP A 526 15.02 19.38 2.08
C ASP A 526 13.66 19.61 1.39
N TRP A 527 13.10 20.83 1.51
CA TRP A 527 11.96 21.32 0.74
C TRP A 527 11.91 22.86 0.69
N ILE A 528 10.94 23.40 -0.05
CA ILE A 528 10.65 24.83 -0.21
C ILE A 528 9.23 25.11 0.29
N ASN A 529 9.10 26.09 1.18
CA ASN A 529 7.85 26.62 1.70
C ASN A 529 7.36 27.74 0.75
N LEU A 530 6.41 27.44 -0.14
CA LEU A 530 5.84 28.42 -1.07
C LEU A 530 4.84 29.33 -0.35
N MET A 531 5.12 30.63 -0.33
CA MET A 531 4.19 31.64 0.21
C MET A 531 3.06 31.91 -0.79
N THR A 532 2.13 30.94 -0.90
CA THR A 532 0.94 31.02 -1.78
C THR A 532 -0.21 31.77 -1.11
N TYR A 533 0.14 32.92 -0.54
CA TYR A 533 -0.75 33.94 0.01
C TYR A 533 -0.22 35.31 -0.43
N ASP A 534 -0.94 36.37 -0.09
CA ASP A 534 -0.58 37.76 -0.40
C ASP A 534 -0.41 38.08 -1.89
N PHE A 535 -1.11 37.32 -2.76
CA PHE A 535 -1.27 37.62 -4.17
C PHE A 535 -1.97 38.96 -4.43
N HIS A 536 -2.75 39.45 -3.47
CA HIS A 536 -3.51 40.70 -3.49
C HIS A 536 -3.59 41.31 -2.10
N GLY A 537 -3.61 42.65 -2.00
CA GLY A 537 -3.70 43.34 -0.70
C GLY A 537 -3.95 44.83 -0.80
N SER A 538 -3.87 45.53 0.34
CA SER A 538 -4.25 46.95 0.49
C SER A 538 -3.43 47.95 -0.37
N TRP A 539 -2.32 47.49 -0.95
CA TRP A 539 -1.55 48.18 -1.97
C TRP A 539 -2.31 48.34 -3.31
N ASP A 540 -3.09 47.32 -3.69
CA ASP A 540 -3.85 47.24 -4.94
C ASP A 540 -4.97 48.28 -5.01
N LYS A 541 -5.36 48.66 -6.23
CA LYS A 541 -6.49 49.58 -6.50
C LYS A 541 -7.79 48.86 -6.88
N THR A 542 -7.75 47.54 -6.89
CA THR A 542 -8.87 46.63 -7.17
C THR A 542 -8.82 45.51 -6.15
N THR A 543 -9.97 45.08 -5.64
CA THR A 543 -10.06 43.90 -4.77
C THR A 543 -9.76 42.61 -5.55
N GLY A 544 -9.14 41.63 -4.88
CA GLY A 544 -8.83 40.31 -5.43
C GLY A 544 -8.65 39.28 -4.31
N HIS A 545 -8.42 38.01 -4.66
CA HIS A 545 -8.13 36.97 -3.66
C HIS A 545 -6.65 36.90 -3.33
N HIS A 546 -6.29 36.93 -2.03
CA HIS A 546 -4.87 36.89 -1.65
C HIS A 546 -4.29 35.48 -1.60
N THR A 547 -5.11 34.42 -1.47
CA THR A 547 -4.63 33.03 -1.27
C THR A 547 -5.48 31.96 -1.97
N ASN A 548 -6.12 32.32 -3.08
CA ASN A 548 -6.96 31.42 -3.90
C ASN A 548 -6.20 30.20 -4.42
N LEU A 549 -6.90 29.05 -4.43
CA LEU A 549 -6.37 27.78 -4.91
C LEU A 549 -6.20 27.77 -6.44
N TYR A 550 -7.21 28.27 -7.16
CA TYR A 550 -7.29 28.27 -8.62
C TYR A 550 -7.60 29.67 -9.18
N ASN A 551 -7.55 29.76 -10.52
CA ASN A 551 -7.93 30.91 -11.37
C ASN A 551 -7.15 32.22 -11.09
N ARG A 552 -7.21 33.17 -12.04
CA ARG A 552 -6.40 34.42 -12.07
C ARG A 552 -4.91 34.16 -12.30
N ASP A 553 -4.18 35.23 -12.62
CA ASP A 553 -2.77 35.18 -12.97
C ASP A 553 -1.86 34.73 -11.80
N ASN A 554 -2.32 34.94 -10.56
CA ASN A 554 -1.71 34.44 -9.33
C ASN A 554 -2.69 33.51 -8.59
N SER A 555 -2.22 32.32 -8.20
CA SER A 555 -2.95 31.31 -7.40
C SER A 555 -1.98 30.27 -6.86
N VAL A 556 -2.42 29.43 -5.90
CA VAL A 556 -1.64 28.27 -5.40
C VAL A 556 -1.24 27.37 -6.58
N ASP A 557 -2.19 27.06 -7.46
CA ASP A 557 -1.97 26.18 -8.61
C ASP A 557 -1.02 26.80 -9.66
N ALA A 558 -1.11 28.10 -9.92
CA ALA A 558 -0.16 28.81 -10.78
C ALA A 558 1.27 28.77 -10.21
N ALA A 559 1.43 29.00 -8.90
CA ALA A 559 2.73 28.96 -8.23
C ALA A 559 3.36 27.55 -8.23
N VAL A 560 2.56 26.52 -7.93
CA VAL A 560 3.01 25.12 -7.94
C VAL A 560 3.40 24.69 -9.37
N LYS A 561 2.63 25.07 -10.39
CA LYS A 561 2.98 24.84 -11.80
C LYS A 561 4.27 25.58 -12.19
N LEU A 562 4.43 26.85 -11.79
CA LEU A 562 5.61 27.66 -12.08
C LEU A 562 6.90 27.02 -11.53
N PHE A 563 6.90 26.57 -10.26
CA PHE A 563 8.06 25.94 -9.65
C PHE A 563 8.34 24.53 -10.24
N LYS A 564 7.30 23.72 -10.50
CA LYS A 564 7.45 22.42 -11.19
C LYS A 564 8.03 22.58 -12.60
N ASN A 565 7.59 23.58 -13.36
CA ASN A 565 8.11 23.89 -14.69
C ASN A 565 9.57 24.39 -14.68
N ASN A 566 10.05 24.90 -13.54
CA ASN A 566 11.45 25.26 -13.31
C ASN A 566 12.28 24.13 -12.66
N GLY A 567 11.79 22.89 -12.71
CA GLY A 567 12.53 21.68 -12.32
C GLY A 567 12.46 21.31 -10.84
N VAL A 568 11.60 21.95 -10.03
CA VAL A 568 11.45 21.60 -8.62
C VAL A 568 10.55 20.36 -8.46
N PRO A 569 11.01 19.28 -7.78
CA PRO A 569 10.19 18.10 -7.54
C PRO A 569 8.94 18.43 -6.72
N ALA A 570 7.80 17.85 -7.08
CA ALA A 570 6.52 18.05 -6.39
C ALA A 570 6.62 17.78 -4.87
N SER A 571 7.28 16.70 -4.48
CA SER A 571 7.51 16.31 -3.08
C SER A 571 8.38 17.31 -2.27
N LYS A 572 9.10 18.23 -2.94
CA LYS A 572 9.83 19.34 -2.31
C LYS A 572 9.04 20.65 -2.26
N LEU A 573 7.80 20.70 -2.73
CA LEU A 573 6.95 21.89 -2.62
C LEU A 573 5.96 21.76 -1.46
N VAL A 574 5.98 22.72 -0.54
CA VAL A 574 5.00 22.87 0.55
C VAL A 574 4.20 24.13 0.26
N ILE A 575 2.87 24.03 0.18
CA ILE A 575 1.99 25.18 -0.14
C ILE A 575 1.60 25.99 1.11
N GLY A 576 1.18 27.24 0.94
CA GLY A 576 0.80 28.14 2.02
C GLY A 576 -0.73 28.27 2.22
N GLY A 577 -1.15 28.22 3.48
CA GLY A 577 -2.46 28.71 3.97
C GLY A 577 -2.30 29.99 4.81
N ALA A 578 -3.30 30.87 4.79
CA ALA A 578 -3.27 32.15 5.51
C ALA A 578 -4.26 32.17 6.69
N PHE A 579 -3.76 32.23 7.92
CA PHE A 579 -4.62 32.31 9.12
C PHE A 579 -5.10 33.76 9.40
N TYR A 580 -5.21 34.57 8.34
CA TYR A 580 -5.56 35.98 8.35
C TYR A 580 -6.23 36.31 7.02
N GLY A 581 -6.89 37.46 6.95
CA GLY A 581 -7.41 38.01 5.71
C GLY A 581 -6.75 39.32 5.33
N ARG A 582 -6.98 39.74 4.08
CA ARG A 582 -6.64 41.07 3.58
C ARG A 582 -7.89 41.81 3.13
N GLY A 583 -7.98 43.09 3.49
CA GLY A 583 -9.21 43.86 3.41
C GLY A 583 -9.04 45.28 2.90
N TRP A 584 -10.11 45.81 2.31
CA TRP A 584 -10.20 47.13 1.69
C TRP A 584 -11.52 47.82 2.09
N ASN A 585 -11.49 49.14 2.28
CA ASN A 585 -12.67 49.98 2.49
C ASN A 585 -12.92 50.89 1.26
N GLY A 586 -14.14 51.39 1.09
CA GLY A 586 -14.49 52.24 -0.06
C GLY A 586 -14.47 51.46 -1.38
N VAL A 587 -14.82 50.17 -1.33
CA VAL A 587 -14.96 49.24 -2.45
C VAL A 587 -16.29 49.50 -3.14
N ARG A 588 -16.30 49.54 -4.48
CA ARG A 588 -17.54 49.74 -5.26
C ARG A 588 -18.57 48.64 -4.97
N ASN A 589 -19.82 49.02 -4.70
CA ASN A 589 -20.92 48.06 -4.55
C ASN A 589 -21.41 47.52 -5.90
N SER A 590 -20.71 46.51 -6.41
CA SER A 590 -21.02 45.73 -7.61
C SER A 590 -20.29 44.39 -7.51
N ASN A 591 -20.80 43.31 -8.15
CA ASN A 591 -20.19 41.97 -8.09
C ASN A 591 -19.81 41.50 -6.67
N ASN A 592 -20.64 41.82 -5.67
CA ASN A 592 -20.38 41.56 -4.24
C ASN A 592 -19.00 42.05 -3.75
N GLY A 593 -18.47 43.12 -4.34
CA GLY A 593 -17.17 43.68 -3.97
C GLY A 593 -15.95 42.94 -4.53
N LEU A 594 -16.11 41.86 -5.30
CA LEU A 594 -15.03 41.15 -5.98
C LEU A 594 -14.68 41.83 -7.32
N ASP A 595 -13.39 41.98 -7.63
CA ASP A 595 -12.88 42.69 -8.82
C ASP A 595 -13.31 44.15 -8.92
N GLN A 596 -13.44 44.82 -7.77
CA GLN A 596 -13.99 46.17 -7.67
C GLN A 596 -12.95 47.23 -7.35
N PRO A 597 -12.98 48.40 -8.04
CA PRO A 597 -12.13 49.53 -7.70
C PRO A 597 -12.31 49.99 -6.25
N VAL A 598 -11.20 50.40 -5.63
CA VAL A 598 -11.10 50.78 -4.23
C VAL A 598 -10.77 52.27 -4.08
N THR A 599 -11.43 52.94 -3.13
CA THR A 599 -11.24 54.38 -2.84
C THR A 599 -10.83 54.70 -1.40
N GLY A 600 -10.95 53.74 -0.46
CA GLY A 600 -10.53 53.88 0.94
C GLY A 600 -9.24 53.13 1.27
N GLY A 601 -8.84 53.18 2.54
CA GLY A 601 -7.70 52.42 3.06
C GLY A 601 -8.01 50.94 3.34
N GLY A 602 -6.98 50.11 3.45
CA GLY A 602 -7.11 48.70 3.79
C GLY A 602 -6.92 48.37 5.27
N PHE A 603 -7.12 47.10 5.60
CA PHE A 603 -7.01 46.51 6.94
C PHE A 603 -6.84 44.99 6.82
N ASP A 604 -6.01 44.38 7.67
CA ASP A 604 -5.66 42.96 7.59
C ASP A 604 -6.04 42.25 8.92
N PRO A 605 -7.25 41.65 9.04
CA PRO A 605 -7.70 41.00 10.27
C PRO A 605 -7.17 39.57 10.43
N ASP A 606 -6.81 39.17 11.65
CA ASP A 606 -6.54 37.77 11.99
C ASP A 606 -7.82 36.91 11.92
N TYR A 607 -7.70 35.59 11.76
CA TYR A 607 -8.87 34.72 11.59
C TYR A 607 -9.83 34.72 12.79
N ASN A 608 -9.34 34.83 14.04
CA ASN A 608 -10.25 34.98 15.20
C ASN A 608 -11.06 36.27 15.09
N THR A 609 -10.45 37.36 14.64
CA THR A 609 -11.12 38.64 14.39
C THR A 609 -12.12 38.53 13.22
N ILE A 610 -11.80 37.78 12.16
CA ILE A 610 -12.75 37.43 11.09
C ILE A 610 -13.96 36.70 11.66
N VAL A 611 -13.79 35.58 12.36
CA VAL A 611 -14.89 34.79 12.92
C VAL A 611 -15.68 35.56 13.97
N SER A 612 -15.01 36.33 14.84
CA SER A 612 -15.68 37.05 15.94
C SER A 612 -16.43 38.30 15.49
N GLN A 613 -15.90 39.08 14.55
CA GLN A 613 -16.42 40.41 14.19
C GLN A 613 -17.02 40.52 12.77
N TYR A 614 -16.58 39.70 11.81
CA TYR A 614 -16.90 39.91 10.39
C TYR A 614 -17.73 38.77 9.76
N LEU A 615 -17.48 37.51 10.09
CA LEU A 615 -18.15 36.36 9.47
C LEU A 615 -19.66 36.38 9.73
N ASN A 616 -20.44 36.74 8.71
CA ASN A 616 -21.89 36.93 8.75
C ASN A 616 -22.36 37.91 9.85
N LYS A 617 -21.56 38.96 10.10
CA LYS A 617 -21.72 39.93 11.21
C LYS A 617 -21.46 41.35 10.72
N ASN A 618 -21.96 42.35 11.46
CA ASN A 618 -21.71 43.78 11.19
C ASN A 618 -21.98 44.20 9.73
N GLY A 619 -22.99 43.59 9.10
CA GLY A 619 -23.38 43.82 7.70
C GLY A 619 -22.57 43.07 6.65
N TYR A 620 -21.50 42.36 7.01
CA TYR A 620 -20.74 41.51 6.11
C TYR A 620 -21.44 40.17 5.88
N THR A 621 -21.45 39.71 4.63
CA THR A 621 -21.94 38.39 4.20
C THR A 621 -20.78 37.57 3.65
N ARG A 622 -20.70 36.26 3.97
CA ARG A 622 -19.75 35.34 3.31
C ARG A 622 -20.23 34.94 1.93
N TYR A 623 -19.33 35.09 0.97
CA TYR A 623 -19.45 34.62 -0.40
C TYR A 623 -18.35 33.59 -0.70
N TRP A 624 -18.51 32.85 -1.80
CA TRP A 624 -17.58 31.83 -2.25
C TRP A 624 -17.39 31.94 -3.77
N ASP A 625 -16.15 32.08 -4.24
CA ASP A 625 -15.84 32.02 -5.67
C ASP A 625 -15.55 30.56 -6.06
N ASN A 626 -16.47 29.94 -6.78
CA ASN A 626 -16.35 28.56 -7.27
C ASN A 626 -15.21 28.36 -8.29
N ASN A 627 -14.77 29.40 -8.98
CA ASN A 627 -13.66 29.31 -9.92
C ASN A 627 -12.30 29.45 -9.19
N ALA A 628 -12.25 30.27 -8.14
CA ALA A 628 -11.05 30.47 -7.34
C ALA A 628 -10.89 29.44 -6.19
N GLN A 629 -11.99 28.78 -5.81
CA GLN A 629 -12.13 27.94 -4.60
C GLN A 629 -11.67 28.70 -3.33
N ALA A 630 -12.20 29.92 -3.15
CA ALA A 630 -11.81 30.85 -2.11
C ALA A 630 -13.01 31.59 -1.49
N PRO A 631 -13.04 31.79 -0.16
CA PRO A 631 -14.06 32.58 0.51
C PRO A 631 -13.72 34.08 0.47
N TYR A 632 -14.75 34.91 0.62
CA TYR A 632 -14.60 36.34 0.88
C TYR A 632 -15.80 36.89 1.64
N LEU A 633 -15.61 37.99 2.36
CA LEU A 633 -16.67 38.72 3.06
C LEU A 633 -16.88 40.09 2.40
N PHE A 634 -18.13 40.51 2.25
CA PHE A 634 -18.46 41.85 1.74
C PHE A 634 -19.70 42.44 2.42
N ASN A 635 -19.69 43.75 2.72
CA ASN A 635 -20.77 44.46 3.42
C ASN A 635 -21.46 45.57 2.61
N GLY A 636 -21.21 45.68 1.30
CA GLY A 636 -21.69 46.78 0.47
C GLY A 636 -20.72 47.97 0.33
N SER A 637 -19.63 48.00 1.09
CA SER A 637 -18.60 49.07 1.01
C SER A 637 -17.17 48.61 1.30
N SER A 638 -16.99 47.44 1.91
CA SER A 638 -15.70 46.91 2.38
C SER A 638 -15.65 45.41 2.13
N PHE A 639 -14.49 44.92 1.68
CA PHE A 639 -14.24 43.55 1.24
C PHE A 639 -13.10 42.93 2.06
N ILE A 640 -13.17 41.63 2.35
CA ILE A 640 -12.12 40.85 3.00
C ILE A 640 -11.97 39.52 2.26
N THR A 641 -10.76 39.16 1.84
CA THR A 641 -10.40 37.81 1.34
C THR A 641 -9.54 37.09 2.38
N TYR A 642 -9.69 35.78 2.52
CA TYR A 642 -9.08 34.99 3.60
C TYR A 642 -9.07 33.48 3.24
N ASP A 643 -8.44 32.63 4.06
CA ASP A 643 -8.69 31.18 4.06
C ASP A 643 -9.71 30.82 5.17
N ASP A 644 -10.48 29.75 4.94
CA ASP A 644 -11.35 29.16 5.96
C ASP A 644 -11.33 27.62 5.90
N PRO A 645 -12.03 26.89 6.79
CA PRO A 645 -12.04 25.44 6.79
C PRO A 645 -12.43 24.78 5.46
N GLN A 646 -13.16 25.48 4.57
CA GLN A 646 -13.49 24.95 3.25
C GLN A 646 -12.27 25.06 2.31
N SER A 647 -11.64 26.24 2.19
CA SER A 647 -10.51 26.43 1.28
C SER A 647 -9.25 25.70 1.74
N LEU A 648 -8.97 25.62 3.05
CA LEU A 648 -7.84 24.86 3.57
C LEU A 648 -7.97 23.35 3.31
N LYS A 649 -9.19 22.80 3.42
CA LYS A 649 -9.45 21.40 3.04
C LYS A 649 -9.21 21.16 1.57
N LEU A 650 -9.71 22.05 0.70
CA LEU A 650 -9.47 21.98 -0.74
C LEU A 650 -7.97 22.12 -1.09
N LYS A 651 -7.19 22.91 -0.34
CA LYS A 651 -5.73 22.97 -0.44
C LYS A 651 -5.05 21.66 -0.02
N VAL A 652 -5.51 21.00 1.04
CA VAL A 652 -5.00 19.67 1.46
C VAL A 652 -5.39 18.58 0.46
N GLN A 653 -6.58 18.64 -0.14
CA GLN A 653 -6.96 17.75 -1.24
C GLN A 653 -6.09 18.02 -2.48
N TYR A 654 -5.86 19.28 -2.85
CA TYR A 654 -4.96 19.65 -3.96
C TYR A 654 -3.54 19.15 -3.76
N LEU A 655 -2.98 19.29 -2.55
CA LEU A 655 -1.60 18.89 -2.26
C LEU A 655 -1.44 17.37 -2.28
N LYS A 656 -2.43 16.62 -1.78
CA LYS A 656 -2.52 15.15 -1.94
C LYS A 656 -2.58 14.78 -3.42
N ASN A 657 -3.53 15.34 -4.18
CA ASN A 657 -3.74 15.08 -5.61
C ASN A 657 -2.53 15.44 -6.50
N ASN A 658 -1.68 16.38 -6.08
CA ASN A 658 -0.47 16.79 -6.81
C ASN A 658 0.83 16.17 -6.31
N ASN A 659 0.78 15.26 -5.33
CA ASN A 659 1.94 14.65 -4.66
C ASN A 659 2.93 15.68 -4.09
N LEU A 660 2.40 16.69 -3.40
CA LEU A 660 3.19 17.77 -2.80
C LEU A 660 3.72 17.42 -1.41
N GLY A 661 4.81 18.07 -1.01
CA GLY A 661 5.52 17.79 0.24
C GLY A 661 4.78 18.14 1.53
N GLY A 662 3.70 18.93 1.48
CA GLY A 662 2.90 19.33 2.63
C GLY A 662 2.19 20.69 2.47
N ILE A 663 1.67 21.20 3.58
CA ILE A 663 1.16 22.56 3.77
C ILE A 663 1.87 23.24 4.95
N MET A 664 2.13 24.53 4.80
CA MET A 664 2.56 25.44 5.87
C MET A 664 1.54 26.57 6.03
N PHE A 665 1.54 27.23 7.18
CA PHE A 665 0.64 28.37 7.39
C PHE A 665 1.27 29.51 8.19
N TRP A 666 0.91 30.72 7.81
CA TRP A 666 1.23 31.96 8.51
C TRP A 666 -0.04 32.54 9.14
N GLU A 667 -0.16 32.76 10.44
CA GLU A 667 0.71 32.28 11.54
C GLU A 667 -0.16 31.67 12.65
N TYR A 668 0.45 30.86 13.51
CA TYR A 668 -0.26 30.08 14.52
C TYR A 668 -1.09 30.93 15.51
N SER A 669 -0.62 32.14 15.86
CA SER A 669 -1.28 32.95 16.89
C SER A 669 -2.65 33.53 16.46
N ASN A 670 -2.93 33.45 15.16
CA ASN A 670 -4.15 33.94 14.52
C ASN A 670 -5.28 32.91 14.42
N ASP A 671 -5.06 31.65 14.83
CA ASP A 671 -6.09 30.59 14.92
C ASP A 671 -6.13 30.01 16.35
N ARG A 672 -6.72 30.76 17.29
CA ARG A 672 -6.74 30.42 18.73
C ARG A 672 -7.82 29.42 19.10
N SER A 673 -8.85 29.25 18.27
CA SER A 673 -9.71 28.06 18.29
C SER A 673 -8.93 26.82 17.83
N GLY A 674 -7.97 27.00 16.92
CA GLY A 674 -7.33 25.91 16.19
C GLY A 674 -8.32 25.24 15.24
N GLU A 675 -9.21 26.04 14.64
CA GLU A 675 -10.25 25.63 13.68
C GLU A 675 -9.64 25.42 12.30
N LEU A 676 -8.75 26.33 11.88
CA LEU A 676 -8.02 26.22 10.61
C LEU A 676 -6.96 25.10 10.67
N LEU A 677 -6.22 25.03 11.77
CA LEU A 677 -5.32 23.89 12.04
C LEU A 677 -6.10 22.58 12.15
N GLY A 678 -7.27 22.58 12.81
CA GLY A 678 -8.15 21.42 12.89
C GLY A 678 -8.67 20.98 11.51
N ALA A 679 -9.00 21.93 10.62
CA ALA A 679 -9.40 21.66 9.25
C ALA A 679 -8.26 21.07 8.42
N ILE A 680 -7.04 21.64 8.50
CA ILE A 680 -5.84 21.10 7.86
C ILE A 680 -5.53 19.69 8.38
N TYR A 681 -5.46 19.53 9.71
CA TYR A 681 -5.09 18.28 10.36
C TYR A 681 -6.09 17.17 10.03
N SER A 682 -7.39 17.40 10.23
CA SER A 682 -8.42 16.39 9.92
C SER A 682 -8.40 15.98 8.45
N GLU A 683 -8.25 16.92 7.50
CA GLU A 683 -8.14 16.57 6.08
C GLU A 683 -6.84 15.85 5.72
N MET A 684 -5.77 16.09 6.49
CA MET A 684 -4.51 15.38 6.34
C MET A 684 -4.61 13.95 6.88
N THR A 685 -5.17 13.77 8.08
CA THR A 685 -5.16 12.51 8.85
C THR A 685 -6.39 11.64 8.66
N ASN A 686 -7.48 12.13 8.06
CA ASN A 686 -8.53 11.25 7.53
C ASN A 686 -7.88 10.35 6.46
N GLY A 687 -7.87 9.02 6.58
CA GLY A 687 -8.61 8.17 7.53
C GLY A 687 -8.07 8.04 8.97
N ALA A 688 -8.79 8.66 9.91
CA ALA A 688 -8.90 8.33 11.33
C ALA A 688 -10.36 8.63 11.74
N GLY A 689 -11.00 7.79 12.56
CA GLY A 689 -12.46 7.70 12.56
C GLY A 689 -13.25 8.59 13.54
N ASN A 690 -14.30 9.22 13.00
CA ASN A 690 -15.67 9.30 13.54
C ASN A 690 -16.09 10.37 14.60
N GLY A 691 -17.14 11.15 14.26
CA GLY A 691 -18.02 11.94 15.15
C GLY A 691 -17.49 13.28 15.70
N GLY A 692 -18.26 14.39 15.76
CA GLY A 692 -19.58 14.72 15.20
C GLY A 692 -20.41 15.64 16.12
N GLU A 693 -21.09 16.69 15.59
CA GLU A 693 -22.46 17.12 15.97
C GLU A 693 -22.98 18.42 15.30
N ASN A 694 -24.29 18.42 15.00
CA ASN A 694 -25.27 19.53 15.04
C ASN A 694 -25.01 20.91 14.36
N GLY A 695 -25.60 21.08 13.17
CA GLY A 695 -25.93 22.39 12.57
C GLY A 695 -27.08 22.28 11.56
N ASN A 696 -28.28 22.77 11.90
CA ASN A 696 -29.53 22.48 11.17
C ASN A 696 -29.93 23.58 10.15
N VAL A 697 -29.96 23.26 8.86
CA VAL A 697 -30.57 24.10 7.81
C VAL A 697 -31.21 23.22 6.70
N ASN A 698 -32.17 23.80 5.96
CA ASN A 698 -33.14 23.09 5.11
C ASN A 698 -32.59 22.45 3.81
N PRO A 699 -33.30 21.44 3.26
CA PRO A 699 -32.86 20.71 2.06
C PRO A 699 -33.17 21.44 0.74
N GLY A 700 -32.20 21.40 -0.17
CA GLY A 700 -32.33 21.85 -1.56
C GLY A 700 -31.07 21.55 -2.37
N GLU A 701 -31.24 21.30 -3.67
CA GLU A 701 -30.19 21.20 -4.70
C GLU A 701 -29.10 20.12 -4.49
N ASN A 702 -29.43 18.89 -4.91
CA ASN A 702 -28.42 17.87 -5.25
C ASN A 702 -27.57 18.35 -6.44
N ASN A 703 -26.28 18.62 -6.21
CA ASN A 703 -25.25 18.65 -7.25
C ASN A 703 -24.16 17.63 -6.89
N GLY A 704 -23.75 16.82 -7.87
CA GLY A 704 -23.09 15.53 -7.60
C GLY A 704 -21.62 15.61 -7.19
N THR A 705 -21.34 15.76 -5.89
CA THR A 705 -20.04 15.38 -5.30
C THR A 705 -20.03 13.88 -4.98
N ILE A 706 -19.21 13.10 -5.70
CA ILE A 706 -19.00 11.68 -5.39
C ILE A 706 -18.17 11.58 -4.09
N PRO A 707 -18.61 10.82 -3.06
CA PRO A 707 -17.83 10.64 -1.84
C PRO A 707 -16.48 9.95 -2.10
N THR A 708 -15.40 10.53 -1.61
CA THR A 708 -14.01 10.06 -1.77
C THR A 708 -13.59 9.08 -0.68
N GLY A 709 -14.48 8.15 -0.31
CA GLY A 709 -14.26 7.15 0.73
C GLY A 709 -15.53 6.85 1.53
N ILE A 710 -15.59 5.67 2.15
CA ILE A 710 -16.72 5.26 3.02
C ILE A 710 -16.45 5.72 4.46
N GLY A 711 -16.90 6.94 4.76
CA GLY A 711 -16.94 7.45 6.13
C GLY A 711 -18.00 6.77 7.00
N PRO A 712 -18.09 7.12 8.30
CA PRO A 712 -19.09 6.57 9.23
C PRO A 712 -20.54 6.72 8.77
N ASP A 713 -20.84 7.84 8.10
CA ASP A 713 -22.13 8.10 7.44
C ASP A 713 -22.51 7.03 6.40
N GLY A 714 -21.54 6.27 5.87
CA GLY A 714 -21.79 5.18 4.92
C GLY A 714 -22.35 3.90 5.55
N PHE A 715 -22.42 3.79 6.88
CA PHE A 715 -22.85 2.54 7.53
C PHE A 715 -24.25 2.10 7.07
N LEU A 716 -24.36 0.89 6.51
CA LEU A 716 -25.58 0.41 5.86
C LEU A 716 -26.55 -0.30 6.80
N LYS A 717 -27.85 0.00 6.68
CA LYS A 717 -28.94 -0.84 7.23
C LYS A 717 -30.13 -0.92 6.26
N THR A 718 -30.99 -1.91 6.46
CA THR A 718 -32.20 -2.09 5.64
C THR A 718 -33.39 -1.25 6.14
N SER A 719 -34.21 -0.79 5.20
CA SER A 719 -35.32 0.15 5.42
C SER A 719 -36.50 -0.27 4.53
N GLY A 720 -37.20 -1.34 4.92
CA GLY A 720 -38.19 -1.98 4.06
C GLY A 720 -37.52 -2.65 2.86
N THR A 721 -37.95 -2.37 1.63
CA THR A 721 -37.46 -3.04 0.42
C THR A 721 -36.12 -2.53 -0.12
N VAL A 722 -35.40 -1.68 0.62
CA VAL A 722 -34.14 -1.02 0.20
C VAL A 722 -33.08 -0.98 1.31
N ILE A 723 -31.81 -0.89 0.92
CA ILE A 723 -30.68 -0.62 1.81
C ILE A 723 -30.44 0.91 1.84
N ARG A 724 -30.05 1.46 2.99
CA ARG A 724 -29.74 2.90 3.16
C ARG A 724 -28.47 3.14 3.95
N ASP A 725 -27.80 4.26 3.62
CA ASP A 725 -26.70 4.83 4.42
C ASP A 725 -27.20 5.44 5.74
N ARG A 726 -26.29 6.00 6.54
CA ARG A 726 -26.52 6.61 7.85
C ARG A 726 -27.32 5.70 8.79
N SER A 727 -26.84 4.46 8.92
CA SER A 727 -27.48 3.39 9.70
C SER A 727 -28.96 3.20 9.39
N GLY A 728 -29.34 3.29 8.11
CA GLY A 728 -30.71 3.08 7.63
C GLY A 728 -31.55 4.36 7.49
N THR A 729 -31.02 5.53 7.88
CA THR A 729 -31.79 6.79 7.92
C THR A 729 -31.60 7.70 6.71
N GLY A 730 -30.53 7.51 5.94
CA GLY A 730 -30.16 8.42 4.85
C GLY A 730 -30.57 7.94 3.45
N ASN A 731 -29.67 8.06 2.48
CA ASN A 731 -29.97 7.81 1.06
C ASN A 731 -30.11 6.32 0.77
N ILE A 732 -30.82 5.96 -0.31
CA ILE A 732 -30.87 4.59 -0.81
C ILE A 732 -29.50 4.23 -1.38
N VAL A 733 -28.85 3.22 -0.82
CA VAL A 733 -27.60 2.66 -1.34
C VAL A 733 -27.94 1.44 -2.19
N ASN A 734 -27.89 1.66 -3.49
CA ASN A 734 -27.93 0.63 -4.50
C ASN A 734 -26.51 0.07 -4.69
N LEU A 735 -26.26 -1.17 -4.23
CA LEU A 735 -24.96 -1.83 -4.38
C LEU A 735 -24.83 -2.43 -5.79
N ARG A 736 -23.71 -2.16 -6.45
CA ARG A 736 -23.45 -2.39 -7.89
C ARG A 736 -22.00 -2.81 -8.07
N GLY A 737 -21.76 -4.06 -8.46
CA GLY A 737 -20.39 -4.59 -8.41
C GLY A 737 -20.16 -5.94 -9.07
N THR A 738 -19.21 -6.67 -8.48
CA THR A 738 -18.68 -7.95 -8.98
C THR A 738 -18.16 -8.78 -7.79
N ASN A 739 -18.08 -10.10 -7.91
CA ASN A 739 -17.44 -10.91 -6.89
C ASN A 739 -15.94 -11.06 -7.19
N LEU A 740 -15.14 -11.24 -6.14
CA LEU A 740 -13.70 -11.45 -6.23
C LEU A 740 -13.36 -12.96 -6.32
N GLY A 741 -14.11 -13.66 -7.17
CA GLY A 741 -13.93 -15.10 -7.43
C GLY A 741 -12.51 -15.42 -7.90
N GLY A 742 -12.00 -16.58 -7.48
CA GLY A 742 -10.61 -16.96 -7.68
C GLY A 742 -9.62 -16.36 -6.67
N TRP A 743 -10.03 -15.48 -5.75
CA TRP A 743 -9.11 -14.85 -4.78
C TRP A 743 -9.00 -15.61 -3.45
N MET A 744 -10.03 -15.51 -2.60
CA MET A 744 -10.10 -16.18 -1.29
C MET A 744 -10.81 -17.56 -1.36
N LEU A 745 -11.03 -18.02 -2.60
CA LEU A 745 -11.44 -19.35 -3.03
C LEU A 745 -10.99 -19.56 -4.49
N GLN A 746 -10.48 -20.74 -4.84
CA GLN A 746 -10.12 -21.17 -6.20
C GLN A 746 -11.00 -22.31 -6.73
N GLU A 747 -11.75 -22.04 -7.78
CA GLU A 747 -12.52 -23.05 -8.54
C GLU A 747 -11.82 -23.49 -9.83
N GLY A 748 -11.96 -24.77 -10.18
CA GLY A 748 -11.15 -25.42 -11.21
C GLY A 748 -11.41 -24.95 -12.64
N TRP A 749 -12.59 -24.39 -12.88
CA TRP A 749 -13.00 -23.89 -14.19
C TRP A 749 -12.63 -22.40 -14.40
N MET A 750 -12.60 -21.59 -13.34
CA MET A 750 -12.26 -20.16 -13.44
C MET A 750 -10.80 -19.83 -13.15
N SER A 751 -10.11 -20.63 -12.35
CA SER A 751 -8.79 -20.31 -11.77
C SER A 751 -7.72 -21.33 -12.23
N PRO A 752 -6.41 -21.02 -12.12
CA PRO A 752 -5.33 -21.94 -12.48
C PRO A 752 -5.07 -23.01 -11.38
N LEU A 753 -6.14 -23.65 -10.91
CA LEU A 753 -6.18 -24.59 -9.78
C LEU A 753 -5.40 -25.89 -10.06
N GLY A 754 -5.56 -26.47 -11.26
CA GLY A 754 -4.85 -27.68 -11.69
C GLY A 754 -5.25 -29.01 -11.01
N VAL A 755 -6.22 -29.00 -10.09
CA VAL A 755 -6.77 -30.17 -9.36
C VAL A 755 -8.30 -30.06 -9.27
N LYS A 756 -8.98 -30.95 -8.52
CA LYS A 756 -10.48 -31.00 -8.47
C LYS A 756 -11.13 -29.87 -7.68
N ASP A 757 -10.47 -29.39 -6.62
CA ASP A 757 -10.95 -28.35 -5.71
C ASP A 757 -9.78 -27.81 -4.86
N GLU A 758 -10.03 -26.72 -4.14
CA GLU A 758 -9.00 -26.08 -3.32
C GLU A 758 -8.59 -26.89 -2.08
N TRP A 759 -9.51 -27.67 -1.49
CA TRP A 759 -9.16 -28.64 -0.44
C TRP A 759 -8.05 -29.59 -0.92
N THR A 760 -8.21 -30.15 -2.13
CA THR A 760 -7.20 -31.03 -2.76
C THR A 760 -5.93 -30.26 -3.09
N LEU A 761 -6.02 -28.98 -3.50
CA LEU A 761 -4.84 -28.14 -3.73
C LEU A 761 -4.02 -27.98 -2.45
N ARG A 762 -4.66 -27.56 -1.35
CA ARG A 762 -4.01 -27.31 -0.05
C ARG A 762 -3.43 -28.59 0.55
N GLU A 763 -4.17 -29.69 0.55
CA GLU A 763 -3.64 -30.99 1.01
C GLU A 763 -2.47 -31.45 0.11
N THR A 764 -2.55 -31.28 -1.22
CA THR A 764 -1.46 -31.71 -2.13
C THR A 764 -0.19 -30.88 -1.91
N LEU A 765 -0.30 -29.55 -1.83
CA LEU A 765 0.85 -28.68 -1.57
C LEU A 765 1.45 -28.94 -0.18
N THR A 766 0.61 -29.09 0.85
CA THR A 766 1.06 -29.37 2.22
C THR A 766 1.80 -30.71 2.30
N ASN A 767 1.28 -31.76 1.68
CA ASN A 767 1.91 -33.08 1.65
C ASN A 767 3.19 -33.11 0.77
N ARG A 768 3.36 -32.20 -0.20
CA ARG A 768 4.57 -32.11 -1.04
C ARG A 768 5.66 -31.20 -0.48
N PHE A 769 5.30 -30.14 0.26
CA PHE A 769 6.22 -29.04 0.59
C PHE A 769 6.13 -28.51 2.03
N GLY A 770 5.27 -29.08 2.88
CA GLY A 770 4.96 -28.53 4.21
C GLY A 770 3.95 -27.37 4.16
N ALA A 771 3.36 -27.06 5.32
CA ALA A 771 2.26 -26.09 5.43
C ALA A 771 2.70 -24.65 5.07
N ASP A 772 3.83 -24.19 5.62
CA ASP A 772 4.30 -22.82 5.38
C ASP A 772 4.63 -22.55 3.91
N THR A 773 5.22 -23.53 3.22
CA THR A 773 5.45 -23.46 1.77
C THR A 773 4.13 -23.44 1.01
N ALA A 774 3.15 -24.28 1.39
CA ALA A 774 1.85 -24.32 0.73
C ALA A 774 1.09 -22.98 0.85
N GLU A 775 1.07 -22.38 2.04
CA GLU A 775 0.46 -21.07 2.27
C GLU A 775 1.23 -19.94 1.58
N SER A 776 2.57 -19.99 1.54
CA SER A 776 3.41 -19.04 0.78
C SER A 776 3.15 -19.09 -0.74
N LEU A 777 2.94 -20.28 -1.29
CA LEU A 777 2.55 -20.45 -2.70
C LEU A 777 1.15 -19.89 -2.98
N ILE A 778 0.18 -20.12 -2.09
CA ILE A 778 -1.18 -19.57 -2.25
C ILE A 778 -1.19 -18.05 -2.07
N ALA A 779 -0.42 -17.50 -1.12
CA ALA A 779 -0.21 -16.05 -1.00
C ALA A 779 0.44 -15.46 -2.27
N THR A 780 1.40 -16.16 -2.88
CA THR A 780 2.00 -15.74 -4.16
C THR A 780 0.97 -15.66 -5.28
N TYR A 781 0.02 -16.60 -5.34
CA TYR A 781 -1.09 -16.55 -6.27
C TYR A 781 -2.06 -15.40 -5.96
N GLN A 782 -2.48 -15.24 -4.70
CA GLN A 782 -3.45 -14.23 -4.27
C GLN A 782 -2.95 -12.79 -4.44
N ASN A 783 -1.67 -12.54 -4.16
CA ASN A 783 -1.02 -11.25 -4.36
C ASN A 783 -0.86 -10.88 -5.86
N ALA A 784 -0.92 -11.87 -6.75
CA ALA A 784 -1.06 -11.64 -8.18
C ALA A 784 -2.54 -11.50 -8.59
N TRP A 785 -3.45 -12.30 -8.02
CA TRP A 785 -4.85 -12.34 -8.42
C TRP A 785 -5.67 -11.13 -7.96
N LEU A 786 -5.25 -10.38 -6.93
CA LEU A 786 -5.89 -9.10 -6.61
C LEU A 786 -4.88 -8.04 -6.18
N THR A 787 -5.01 -6.85 -6.77
CA THR A 787 -4.15 -5.70 -6.53
C THR A 787 -4.97 -4.42 -6.35
N THR A 788 -4.36 -3.35 -5.84
CA THR A 788 -5.02 -2.03 -5.74
C THR A 788 -5.50 -1.52 -7.10
N LYS A 789 -4.75 -1.81 -8.17
CA LYS A 789 -5.11 -1.51 -9.56
C LYS A 789 -6.40 -2.21 -10.03
N ASP A 790 -6.75 -3.35 -9.45
CA ASP A 790 -8.01 -4.03 -9.74
C ASP A 790 -9.20 -3.33 -9.06
N LEU A 791 -8.99 -2.79 -7.85
CA LEU A 791 -9.98 -1.95 -7.16
C LEU A 791 -10.13 -0.60 -7.87
N ASP A 792 -9.05 -0.04 -8.43
CA ASP A 792 -9.09 1.14 -9.32
C ASP A 792 -9.88 0.83 -10.60
N ASN A 793 -9.66 -0.33 -11.23
CA ASN A 793 -10.42 -0.79 -12.39
C ASN A 793 -11.92 -0.92 -12.05
N ILE A 794 -12.26 -1.58 -10.94
CA ILE A 794 -13.65 -1.73 -10.45
C ILE A 794 -14.28 -0.35 -10.20
N LYS A 795 -13.58 0.59 -9.56
CA LYS A 795 -14.08 1.95 -9.39
C LYS A 795 -14.28 2.68 -10.72
N SER A 796 -13.40 2.48 -11.70
CA SER A 796 -13.53 3.03 -13.05
C SER A 796 -14.71 2.44 -13.85
N MET A 797 -15.23 1.28 -13.41
CA MET A 797 -16.49 0.71 -13.91
C MET A 797 -17.73 1.30 -13.23
N GLY A 798 -17.57 2.32 -12.36
CA GLY A 798 -18.66 2.96 -11.63
C GLY A 798 -19.19 2.13 -10.45
N MET A 799 -18.53 1.02 -10.13
CA MET A 799 -18.97 0.08 -9.10
C MET A 799 -18.73 0.64 -7.68
N ASN A 800 -19.56 0.20 -6.74
CA ASN A 800 -19.52 0.59 -5.34
C ASN A 800 -19.62 -0.59 -4.37
N VAL A 801 -19.54 -1.85 -4.84
CA VAL A 801 -19.40 -3.03 -3.96
C VAL A 801 -18.47 -4.07 -4.59
N VAL A 802 -17.83 -4.87 -3.74
CA VAL A 802 -17.26 -6.18 -4.09
C VAL A 802 -17.82 -7.24 -3.13
N ARG A 803 -18.27 -8.37 -3.67
CA ARG A 803 -18.60 -9.59 -2.89
C ARG A 803 -17.33 -10.44 -2.81
N VAL A 804 -17.06 -11.04 -1.66
CA VAL A 804 -15.80 -11.74 -1.38
C VAL A 804 -16.06 -13.21 -1.04
N PRO A 805 -15.99 -14.11 -2.05
CA PRO A 805 -16.02 -15.55 -1.84
C PRO A 805 -14.88 -16.01 -0.92
N ILE A 806 -15.21 -16.39 0.31
CA ILE A 806 -14.26 -16.87 1.33
C ILE A 806 -14.45 -18.37 1.55
N LEU A 807 -13.38 -19.14 1.32
CA LEU A 807 -13.24 -20.49 1.86
C LEU A 807 -12.78 -20.40 3.32
N TYR A 808 -13.38 -21.15 4.24
CA TYR A 808 -13.01 -21.13 5.67
C TYR A 808 -11.52 -21.38 5.93
N LEU A 809 -10.83 -22.09 5.03
CA LEU A 809 -9.39 -22.36 5.08
C LEU A 809 -8.52 -21.12 4.91
N GLU A 810 -9.06 -19.95 4.53
CA GLU A 810 -8.32 -18.68 4.61
C GLU A 810 -8.17 -18.18 6.05
N LEU A 811 -9.15 -18.46 6.92
CA LEU A 811 -9.23 -17.89 8.26
C LEU A 811 -8.92 -18.93 9.36
N MET A 812 -9.20 -20.21 9.11
CA MET A 812 -9.02 -21.32 10.05
C MET A 812 -8.27 -22.50 9.42
N ASP A 813 -7.80 -23.41 10.26
CA ASP A 813 -7.40 -24.75 9.85
C ASP A 813 -8.62 -25.70 9.71
N LYS A 814 -8.38 -26.91 9.19
CA LYS A 814 -9.39 -27.99 9.09
C LYS A 814 -9.91 -28.52 10.45
N TYR A 815 -9.36 -28.03 11.56
CA TYR A 815 -9.76 -28.38 12.92
C TYR A 815 -10.58 -27.29 13.62
N GLY A 816 -10.73 -26.09 13.01
CA GLY A 816 -11.47 -24.96 13.56
C GLY A 816 -10.65 -24.08 14.50
N ASN A 817 -9.32 -24.11 14.39
CA ASN A 817 -8.41 -23.14 15.02
C ASN A 817 -8.17 -21.98 14.06
N TRP A 818 -8.04 -20.75 14.57
CA TRP A 818 -7.63 -19.60 13.77
C TRP A 818 -6.20 -19.76 13.23
N LYS A 819 -5.96 -19.29 12.00
CA LYS A 819 -4.61 -19.15 11.46
C LYS A 819 -3.81 -18.08 12.22
N LYS A 820 -2.48 -18.11 12.07
CA LYS A 820 -1.54 -17.12 12.66
C LYS A 820 -1.81 -15.69 12.18
N ASP A 821 -2.19 -15.55 10.92
CA ASP A 821 -2.67 -14.31 10.32
C ASP A 821 -3.89 -14.63 9.44
N PRO A 822 -5.11 -14.51 9.98
CA PRO A 822 -6.35 -14.73 9.23
C PRO A 822 -6.90 -13.41 8.64
N TRP A 823 -6.43 -12.24 9.09
CA TRP A 823 -7.11 -10.98 8.83
C TRP A 823 -6.43 -10.11 7.76
N SER A 824 -5.10 -10.16 7.61
CA SER A 824 -4.36 -9.14 6.84
C SER A 824 -4.86 -8.90 5.41
N LYS A 825 -5.22 -9.95 4.68
CA LYS A 825 -5.76 -9.85 3.30
C LYS A 825 -7.13 -9.18 3.27
N LEU A 826 -8.03 -9.56 4.18
CA LEU A 826 -9.37 -8.98 4.25
C LEU A 826 -9.32 -7.54 4.78
N ASP A 827 -8.49 -7.26 5.79
CA ASP A 827 -8.28 -5.89 6.30
C ASP A 827 -7.67 -4.98 5.23
N TRP A 828 -6.71 -5.48 4.45
CA TRP A 828 -6.18 -4.78 3.27
C TRP A 828 -7.29 -4.47 2.25
N LEU A 829 -8.11 -5.45 1.88
CA LEU A 829 -9.21 -5.23 0.94
C LEU A 829 -10.23 -4.25 1.49
N VAL A 830 -10.66 -4.40 2.74
CA VAL A 830 -11.64 -3.52 3.39
C VAL A 830 -11.12 -2.10 3.48
N LYS A 831 -9.85 -1.89 3.82
CA LYS A 831 -9.24 -0.55 3.75
C LYS A 831 -9.23 -0.01 2.32
N GLU A 832 -8.64 -0.73 1.37
CA GLU A 832 -8.41 -0.23 0.01
C GLU A 832 -9.70 -0.05 -0.80
N ALA A 833 -10.74 -0.85 -0.52
CA ALA A 833 -12.09 -0.67 -1.06
C ALA A 833 -12.80 0.52 -0.39
N GLY A 834 -12.70 0.62 0.94
CA GLY A 834 -13.28 1.71 1.74
C GLY A 834 -12.76 3.09 1.31
N ASP A 835 -11.44 3.23 1.15
CA ASP A 835 -10.79 4.45 0.65
C ASP A 835 -11.28 4.84 -0.77
N ARG A 836 -11.73 3.87 -1.56
CA ARG A 836 -12.26 4.07 -2.92
C ARG A 836 -13.77 4.30 -2.95
N GLY A 837 -14.48 4.26 -1.83
CA GLY A 837 -15.94 4.29 -1.84
C GLY A 837 -16.54 3.03 -2.46
N ILE A 838 -16.00 1.86 -2.11
CA ILE A 838 -16.48 0.53 -2.52
C ILE A 838 -16.74 -0.27 -1.23
N TYR A 839 -17.98 -0.72 -1.02
CA TYR A 839 -18.34 -1.58 0.10
C TYR A 839 -17.81 -3.01 -0.11
N VAL A 840 -17.59 -3.73 0.98
CA VAL A 840 -17.18 -5.13 0.97
C VAL A 840 -18.30 -5.98 1.56
N LEU A 841 -18.83 -6.93 0.78
CA LEU A 841 -19.73 -7.97 1.26
C LEU A 841 -18.92 -9.24 1.51
N LEU A 842 -18.85 -9.69 2.75
CA LEU A 842 -18.14 -10.92 3.12
C LEU A 842 -19.09 -12.11 2.93
N ASP A 843 -18.70 -13.05 2.08
CA ASP A 843 -19.52 -14.15 1.58
C ASP A 843 -18.85 -15.48 1.94
N LEU A 844 -19.52 -16.31 2.76
CA LEU A 844 -18.97 -17.60 3.19
C LEU A 844 -19.25 -18.68 2.15
N HIS A 845 -18.42 -18.64 1.11
CA HIS A 845 -18.47 -19.51 -0.04
C HIS A 845 -18.12 -20.97 0.25
N GLY A 846 -17.20 -21.23 1.19
CA GLY A 846 -16.81 -22.59 1.55
C GLY A 846 -16.83 -22.83 3.06
N THR A 847 -17.67 -23.77 3.51
CA THR A 847 -17.84 -24.13 4.92
C THR A 847 -17.16 -25.44 5.31
N PHE A 848 -17.04 -25.69 6.63
CA PHE A 848 -16.56 -26.97 7.16
C PHE A 848 -17.40 -28.14 6.63
N GLY A 849 -16.80 -29.00 5.79
CA GLY A 849 -17.44 -30.18 5.21
C GLY A 849 -18.48 -29.89 4.12
N ALA A 850 -18.45 -28.69 3.53
CA ALA A 850 -19.30 -28.18 2.46
C ALA A 850 -20.81 -28.08 2.75
N GLN A 851 -21.41 -27.00 2.23
CA GLN A 851 -22.85 -26.74 2.19
C GLN A 851 -23.53 -27.21 0.89
N ASN A 852 -22.74 -27.58 -0.13
CA ASN A 852 -23.22 -28.06 -1.43
C ASN A 852 -22.30 -29.17 -2.00
N THR A 853 -22.43 -29.50 -3.28
CA THR A 853 -21.65 -30.56 -3.95
C THR A 853 -20.78 -30.12 -5.13
N PHE A 854 -20.45 -28.83 -5.21
CA PHE A 854 -19.67 -28.22 -6.29
C PHE A 854 -18.31 -27.70 -5.81
N ASP A 855 -17.39 -27.36 -6.73
CA ASP A 855 -16.05 -26.85 -6.38
C ASP A 855 -16.09 -25.43 -5.79
N ASN A 856 -17.19 -24.69 -5.94
CA ASN A 856 -17.38 -23.40 -5.27
C ASN A 856 -17.47 -23.52 -3.73
N SER A 857 -17.79 -24.69 -3.17
CA SER A 857 -17.65 -24.92 -1.72
C SER A 857 -16.20 -25.13 -1.24
N GLY A 858 -15.23 -25.18 -2.17
CA GLY A 858 -13.83 -25.51 -1.92
C GLY A 858 -13.55 -27.00 -1.66
N GLU A 859 -14.58 -27.84 -1.49
CA GLU A 859 -14.47 -29.27 -1.23
C GLU A 859 -15.55 -30.06 -2.02
N VAL A 860 -15.24 -30.52 -3.24
CA VAL A 860 -16.14 -31.35 -4.04
C VAL A 860 -16.39 -32.68 -3.33
N ASN A 861 -17.60 -32.79 -2.82
CA ASN A 861 -18.12 -33.92 -2.07
C ASN A 861 -19.42 -34.42 -2.74
N SER A 862 -19.72 -35.72 -2.67
CA SER A 862 -20.99 -36.27 -3.17
C SER A 862 -22.13 -36.20 -2.15
N ASP A 863 -21.83 -35.87 -0.89
CA ASP A 863 -22.77 -35.79 0.23
C ASP A 863 -22.32 -34.71 1.26
N PRO A 864 -22.90 -33.49 1.26
CA PRO A 864 -22.42 -32.37 2.08
C PRO A 864 -22.65 -32.64 3.57
N GLN A 865 -21.60 -32.40 4.37
CA GLN A 865 -21.53 -32.80 5.77
C GLN A 865 -21.98 -31.70 6.74
N LEU A 866 -22.02 -30.43 6.32
CA LEU A 866 -22.57 -29.33 7.13
C LEU A 866 -23.98 -29.65 7.64
N TRP A 867 -24.81 -30.29 6.81
CA TRP A 867 -26.19 -30.65 7.14
C TRP A 867 -26.34 -31.87 8.06
N LYS A 868 -25.23 -32.50 8.47
CA LYS A 868 -25.25 -33.78 9.21
C LYS A 868 -24.32 -33.82 10.41
N ASN A 869 -23.28 -32.98 10.44
CA ASN A 869 -22.26 -32.96 11.48
C ASN A 869 -22.38 -31.69 12.34
N PRO A 870 -22.87 -31.79 13.60
CA PRO A 870 -22.95 -30.66 14.52
C PRO A 870 -21.60 -29.95 14.73
N VAL A 871 -20.48 -30.69 14.73
CA VAL A 871 -19.14 -30.09 14.92
C VAL A 871 -18.79 -29.13 13.78
N TYR A 872 -19.25 -29.41 12.56
CA TYR A 872 -19.03 -28.52 11.42
C TYR A 872 -19.95 -27.30 11.46
N GLN A 873 -21.20 -27.46 11.93
CA GLN A 873 -22.09 -26.33 12.22
C GLN A 873 -21.52 -25.43 13.33
N ASP A 874 -21.02 -26.02 14.42
CA ASP A 874 -20.46 -25.30 15.56
C ASP A 874 -19.19 -24.51 15.18
N ARG A 875 -18.33 -25.08 14.33
CA ARG A 875 -17.16 -24.37 13.77
C ARG A 875 -17.55 -23.25 12.81
N THR A 876 -18.54 -23.47 11.95
CA THR A 876 -19.06 -22.44 11.03
C THR A 876 -19.76 -21.30 11.78
N VAL A 877 -20.44 -21.58 12.90
CA VAL A 877 -20.92 -20.56 13.83
C VAL A 877 -19.75 -19.78 14.43
N ARG A 878 -18.72 -20.46 14.97
CA ARG A 878 -17.53 -19.83 15.56
C ARG A 878 -16.75 -18.95 14.56
N LEU A 879 -16.72 -19.36 13.29
CA LEU A 879 -16.14 -18.58 12.19
C LEU A 879 -16.89 -17.26 12.00
N TRP A 880 -18.22 -17.32 11.92
CA TRP A 880 -19.07 -16.14 11.83
C TRP A 880 -19.01 -15.25 13.07
N GLU A 881 -18.93 -15.82 14.26
CA GLU A 881 -18.73 -15.08 15.52
C GLU A 881 -17.42 -14.26 15.48
N GLY A 882 -16.33 -14.84 14.97
CA GLY A 882 -15.05 -14.14 14.84
C GLY A 882 -15.04 -13.07 13.75
N ILE A 883 -15.62 -13.34 12.58
CA ILE A 883 -15.78 -12.35 11.50
C ILE A 883 -16.60 -11.15 11.99
N ALA A 884 -17.73 -11.41 12.66
CA ALA A 884 -18.58 -10.37 13.25
C ALA A 884 -17.84 -9.60 14.36
N ALA A 885 -17.06 -10.28 15.21
CA ALA A 885 -16.30 -9.63 16.29
C ALA A 885 -15.18 -8.70 15.76
N HIS A 886 -14.52 -9.09 14.68
CA HIS A 886 -13.43 -8.33 14.06
C HIS A 886 -13.96 -7.12 13.26
N TYR A 887 -15.03 -7.30 12.49
CA TYR A 887 -15.54 -6.27 11.59
C TYR A 887 -16.60 -5.33 12.18
N LYS A 888 -17.08 -5.58 13.41
CA LYS A 888 -18.15 -4.80 14.05
C LYS A 888 -17.94 -3.28 13.95
N GLY A 889 -18.95 -2.59 13.41
CA GLY A 889 -18.97 -1.12 13.32
C GLY A 889 -18.13 -0.52 12.18
N ASN A 890 -17.46 -1.33 11.34
CA ASN A 890 -16.72 -0.84 10.18
C ASN A 890 -17.66 -0.51 8.99
N PRO A 891 -17.91 0.77 8.64
CA PRO A 891 -18.93 1.15 7.67
C PRO A 891 -18.65 0.70 6.23
N THR A 892 -17.43 0.26 5.91
CA THR A 892 -17.12 -0.33 4.59
C THR A 892 -17.73 -1.72 4.40
N ILE A 893 -18.02 -2.45 5.48
CA ILE A 893 -18.69 -3.74 5.38
C ILE A 893 -20.17 -3.51 5.04
N ALA A 894 -20.61 -4.01 3.88
CA ALA A 894 -22.02 -3.98 3.51
C ALA A 894 -22.84 -4.89 4.43
N GLY A 895 -22.30 -6.07 4.72
CA GLY A 895 -22.91 -7.08 5.56
C GLY A 895 -22.18 -8.43 5.49
N TYR A 896 -22.89 -9.44 5.98
CA TYR A 896 -22.43 -10.82 6.10
C TYR A 896 -23.37 -11.76 5.33
N ASP A 897 -22.89 -12.41 4.28
CA ASP A 897 -23.64 -13.38 3.49
C ASP A 897 -23.29 -14.82 3.90
N LEU A 898 -24.28 -15.52 4.45
CA LEU A 898 -24.08 -16.56 5.45
C LEU A 898 -23.55 -17.90 4.91
N LEU A 899 -23.98 -18.29 3.70
CA LEU A 899 -23.67 -19.57 3.04
C LEU A 899 -23.94 -19.46 1.54
N ASN A 900 -22.94 -19.68 0.69
CA ASN A 900 -23.15 -19.67 -0.76
C ASN A 900 -23.80 -20.97 -1.28
N GLU A 901 -24.79 -20.85 -2.17
CA GLU A 901 -25.48 -21.91 -2.91
C GLU A 901 -25.81 -23.19 -2.10
N PRO A 902 -26.51 -23.11 -0.95
CA PRO A 902 -26.84 -24.29 -0.14
C PRO A 902 -27.66 -25.35 -0.92
N ASP A 903 -27.09 -26.55 -1.10
CA ASP A 903 -27.73 -27.70 -1.77
C ASP A 903 -28.12 -28.82 -0.80
N ARG A 904 -28.98 -29.74 -1.26
CA ARG A 904 -29.41 -31.00 -0.58
C ARG A 904 -29.99 -30.85 0.83
N VAL A 905 -30.27 -29.62 1.25
CA VAL A 905 -30.88 -29.25 2.53
C VAL A 905 -32.38 -29.06 2.38
N SER A 906 -33.15 -29.45 3.41
CA SER A 906 -34.59 -29.15 3.46
C SER A 906 -34.85 -27.70 3.85
N LYS A 907 -35.96 -27.11 3.40
CA LYS A 907 -36.36 -25.73 3.76
C LYS A 907 -36.25 -25.48 5.27
N GLN A 908 -36.86 -26.36 6.05
CA GLN A 908 -36.92 -26.24 7.52
C GLN A 908 -35.52 -26.27 8.14
N GLN A 909 -34.61 -27.08 7.59
CA GLN A 909 -33.24 -27.20 8.08
C GLN A 909 -32.38 -26.00 7.71
N LEU A 910 -32.50 -25.47 6.49
CA LEU A 910 -31.77 -24.27 6.06
C LEU A 910 -32.17 -23.06 6.91
N ASN A 911 -33.47 -22.79 7.04
CA ASN A 911 -33.95 -21.63 7.79
C ASN A 911 -33.66 -21.75 9.30
N ALA A 912 -33.72 -22.95 9.88
CA ALA A 912 -33.30 -23.17 11.27
C ALA A 912 -31.79 -22.96 11.49
N TYR A 913 -30.96 -23.22 10.48
CA TYR A 913 -29.52 -23.00 10.57
C TYR A 913 -29.13 -21.54 10.30
N TYR A 914 -29.80 -20.86 9.35
CA TYR A 914 -29.72 -19.40 9.20
C TYR A 914 -30.20 -18.67 10.46
N ASP A 915 -31.25 -19.13 11.13
CA ASP A 915 -31.68 -18.57 12.43
C ASP A 915 -30.60 -18.70 13.50
N ARG A 916 -29.89 -19.84 13.53
CA ARG A 916 -28.75 -20.07 14.43
C ARG A 916 -27.59 -19.10 14.14
N LEU A 917 -27.20 -18.96 12.87
CA LEU A 917 -26.13 -18.05 12.43
C LEU A 917 -26.49 -16.58 12.69
N TYR A 918 -27.70 -16.17 12.32
CA TYR A 918 -28.24 -14.83 12.60
C TYR A 918 -28.17 -14.49 14.09
N LYS A 919 -28.57 -15.42 14.98
CA LYS A 919 -28.52 -15.21 16.44
C LYS A 919 -27.11 -15.11 16.99
N ALA A 920 -26.18 -15.93 16.51
CA ALA A 920 -24.77 -15.87 16.92
C ALA A 920 -24.12 -14.54 16.49
N ILE A 921 -24.29 -14.14 15.23
CA ILE A 921 -23.81 -12.85 14.71
C ILE A 921 -24.47 -11.70 15.49
N ARG A 922 -25.79 -11.69 15.66
CA ARG A 922 -26.52 -10.59 16.33
C ARG A 922 -26.22 -10.44 17.82
N ALA A 923 -25.70 -11.46 18.48
CA ALA A 923 -25.19 -11.36 19.85
C ALA A 923 -23.88 -10.54 19.94
N ILE A 924 -23.15 -10.44 18.83
CA ILE A 924 -21.87 -9.73 18.71
C ILE A 924 -22.06 -8.42 17.94
N ASP A 925 -22.60 -8.48 16.72
CA ASP A 925 -22.86 -7.37 15.81
C ASP A 925 -24.38 -7.18 15.56
N PRO A 926 -25.01 -6.20 16.24
CA PRO A 926 -26.43 -5.89 16.04
C PRO A 926 -26.69 -5.02 14.79
N ASP A 927 -25.66 -4.53 14.10
CA ASP A 927 -25.75 -3.37 13.23
C ASP A 927 -25.52 -3.66 11.75
N HIS A 928 -24.58 -4.51 11.34
CA HIS A 928 -24.38 -4.83 9.92
C HIS A 928 -25.55 -5.60 9.31
N THR A 929 -25.79 -5.44 8.00
CA THR A 929 -26.82 -6.25 7.32
C THR A 929 -26.40 -7.72 7.24
N ILE A 930 -27.36 -8.64 7.22
CA ILE A 930 -27.10 -10.09 7.04
C ILE A 930 -27.87 -10.56 5.80
N TYR A 931 -27.18 -11.23 4.89
CA TYR A 931 -27.75 -11.73 3.64
C TYR A 931 -28.14 -13.20 3.80
N MET A 932 -29.28 -13.55 3.20
CA MET A 932 -29.94 -14.85 3.34
C MET A 932 -30.18 -15.42 1.94
N GLU A 933 -29.38 -16.40 1.54
CA GLU A 933 -29.40 -16.91 0.17
C GLU A 933 -30.51 -17.95 -0.07
N ALA A 934 -31.24 -17.77 -1.16
CA ALA A 934 -32.26 -18.69 -1.67
C ALA A 934 -31.87 -19.34 -3.01
N ALA A 935 -30.57 -19.32 -3.36
CA ALA A 935 -29.91 -20.12 -4.40
C ALA A 935 -30.76 -20.42 -5.63
N TRP A 936 -31.41 -21.58 -5.60
CA TRP A 936 -32.10 -22.24 -6.69
C TRP A 936 -33.60 -21.90 -6.73
N SER A 937 -34.18 -21.42 -5.62
CA SER A 937 -35.59 -21.05 -5.52
C SER A 937 -35.93 -20.26 -4.26
N TRP A 938 -36.73 -19.19 -4.42
CA TRP A 938 -37.44 -18.51 -3.32
C TRP A 938 -38.15 -19.46 -2.33
N ASN A 939 -38.56 -20.65 -2.77
CA ASN A 939 -39.16 -21.66 -1.89
C ASN A 939 -38.19 -22.24 -0.83
N GLN A 940 -36.87 -22.01 -0.95
CA GLN A 940 -35.88 -22.42 0.04
C GLN A 940 -35.93 -21.58 1.33
N LEU A 941 -36.51 -20.38 1.32
CA LEU A 941 -36.58 -19.49 2.49
C LEU A 941 -38.00 -19.13 2.92
N ASP A 942 -38.17 -18.89 4.21
CA ASP A 942 -39.37 -18.25 4.77
C ASP A 942 -39.19 -16.73 4.82
N ALA A 943 -40.29 -15.98 4.98
CA ALA A 943 -40.23 -14.54 5.16
C ALA A 943 -39.50 -14.15 6.48
N PRO A 944 -38.83 -12.97 6.57
CA PRO A 944 -38.12 -12.55 7.78
C PRO A 944 -39.01 -12.52 9.03
N SER A 945 -40.29 -12.21 8.86
CA SER A 945 -41.30 -12.17 9.91
C SER A 945 -41.59 -13.52 10.58
N THR A 946 -41.23 -14.65 9.95
CA THR A 946 -41.40 -16.00 10.53
C THR A 946 -40.47 -16.22 11.73
N TYR A 947 -39.25 -15.67 11.68
CA TYR A 947 -38.24 -15.80 12.73
C TYR A 947 -37.99 -14.50 13.51
N GLY A 948 -38.61 -13.40 13.08
CA GLY A 948 -38.38 -12.07 13.66
C GLY A 948 -37.04 -11.45 13.24
N TRP A 949 -36.49 -11.85 12.09
CA TRP A 949 -35.24 -11.30 11.58
C TRP A 949 -35.41 -9.84 11.13
N THR A 950 -34.43 -9.01 11.48
CA THR A 950 -34.38 -7.57 11.19
C THR A 950 -33.02 -7.22 10.61
N ASN A 951 -32.98 -6.18 9.77
CA ASN A 951 -31.76 -5.75 9.11
C ASN A 951 -31.12 -6.90 8.28
N VAL A 952 -31.98 -7.59 7.51
CA VAL A 952 -31.62 -8.69 6.60
C VAL A 952 -31.91 -8.33 5.15
N VAL A 953 -31.12 -8.88 4.24
CA VAL A 953 -31.27 -8.82 2.77
C VAL A 953 -31.46 -10.25 2.27
N TYR A 954 -32.26 -10.46 1.23
CA TYR A 954 -32.46 -11.81 0.66
C TYR A 954 -31.75 -11.91 -0.69
N GLU A 955 -31.07 -13.02 -0.92
CA GLU A 955 -30.11 -13.21 -2.01
C GLU A 955 -30.54 -14.33 -2.95
N MET A 956 -30.29 -14.16 -4.26
CA MET A 956 -30.70 -15.08 -5.32
C MET A 956 -29.63 -15.14 -6.40
N HIS A 957 -29.34 -16.33 -6.92
CA HIS A 957 -28.49 -16.50 -8.10
C HIS A 957 -29.31 -16.81 -9.34
N TYR A 958 -28.88 -16.32 -10.50
CA TYR A 958 -29.63 -16.49 -11.76
C TYR A 958 -28.78 -17.02 -12.90
N TYR A 959 -28.96 -18.31 -13.14
CA TYR A 959 -28.23 -19.13 -14.09
C TYR A 959 -29.19 -20.04 -14.88
N ALA A 960 -28.97 -20.15 -16.19
CA ALA A 960 -29.64 -21.13 -17.05
C ALA A 960 -28.58 -21.80 -17.94
N MET A 961 -28.17 -23.01 -17.57
CA MET A 961 -26.99 -23.69 -18.11
C MET A 961 -27.24 -25.17 -18.46
N ALA A 962 -28.45 -25.68 -18.24
CA ALA A 962 -28.75 -27.08 -18.47
C ALA A 962 -28.77 -27.38 -19.98
N GLY A 963 -27.89 -28.29 -20.42
CA GLY A 963 -27.83 -28.73 -21.82
C GLY A 963 -27.48 -27.60 -22.79
N SER A 964 -28.49 -27.03 -23.46
CA SER A 964 -28.34 -25.96 -24.46
C SER A 964 -28.86 -24.59 -24.02
N GLU A 965 -29.27 -24.43 -22.76
CA GLU A 965 -29.80 -23.15 -22.23
C GLU A 965 -28.80 -22.00 -22.38
N ALA A 966 -27.51 -22.25 -22.14
CA ALA A 966 -26.43 -21.25 -22.22
C ALA A 966 -26.33 -20.57 -23.60
N SER A 967 -26.75 -21.23 -24.67
CA SER A 967 -26.76 -20.71 -26.05
C SER A 967 -28.18 -20.48 -26.60
N ASN A 968 -29.20 -20.53 -25.74
CA ASN A 968 -30.61 -20.36 -26.12
C ASN A 968 -31.18 -19.05 -25.55
N TRP A 969 -31.25 -18.02 -26.39
CA TRP A 969 -31.82 -16.70 -26.04
C TRP A 969 -33.20 -16.79 -25.37
N ASN A 970 -34.08 -17.71 -25.80
CA ASN A 970 -35.41 -17.84 -25.20
C ASN A 970 -35.35 -18.37 -23.76
N ALA A 971 -34.41 -19.26 -23.45
CA ALA A 971 -34.20 -19.75 -22.08
C ALA A 971 -33.71 -18.60 -21.17
N GLN A 972 -32.69 -17.86 -21.62
CA GLN A 972 -32.13 -16.72 -20.90
C GLN A 972 -33.17 -15.58 -20.73
N ASN A 973 -33.97 -15.29 -21.76
CA ASN A 973 -35.03 -14.28 -21.69
C ASN A 973 -36.14 -14.67 -20.70
N ASN A 974 -36.49 -15.96 -20.65
CA ASN A 974 -37.45 -16.50 -19.67
C ASN A 974 -36.88 -16.46 -18.24
N LEU A 975 -35.60 -16.79 -18.05
CA LEU A 975 -34.90 -16.62 -16.77
C LEU A 975 -35.00 -15.16 -16.30
N VAL A 976 -34.64 -14.19 -17.14
CA VAL A 976 -34.71 -12.75 -16.81
C VAL A 976 -36.15 -12.29 -16.49
N ASN A 977 -37.15 -12.75 -17.25
CA ASN A 977 -38.56 -12.43 -16.96
C ASN A 977 -38.99 -12.96 -15.58
N ASN A 978 -38.71 -14.24 -15.31
CA ASN A 978 -39.12 -14.93 -14.09
C ASN A 978 -38.37 -14.40 -12.86
N ALA A 979 -37.07 -14.11 -13.00
CA ALA A 979 -36.25 -13.48 -11.97
C ALA A 979 -36.82 -12.12 -11.59
N LEU A 980 -37.00 -11.21 -12.55
CA LEU A 980 -37.52 -9.87 -12.30
C LEU A 980 -38.96 -9.88 -11.73
N GLN A 981 -39.80 -10.84 -12.12
CA GLN A 981 -41.10 -11.04 -11.48
C GLN A 981 -40.94 -11.49 -10.01
N GLY A 982 -40.21 -12.59 -9.79
CA GLY A 982 -40.02 -13.17 -8.46
C GLY A 982 -39.40 -12.19 -7.47
N ILE A 983 -38.37 -11.45 -7.88
CA ILE A 983 -37.73 -10.43 -7.04
C ILE A 983 -38.73 -9.36 -6.59
N ARG A 984 -39.50 -8.76 -7.51
CA ARG A 984 -40.50 -7.73 -7.16
C ARG A 984 -41.64 -8.27 -6.30
N GLU A 985 -42.05 -9.51 -6.52
CA GLU A 985 -43.05 -10.18 -5.69
C GLU A 985 -42.53 -10.39 -4.26
N HIS A 986 -41.30 -10.88 -4.08
CA HIS A 986 -40.74 -11.15 -2.75
C HIS A 986 -40.33 -9.87 -2.01
N GLN A 987 -39.72 -8.88 -2.68
CA GLN A 987 -39.48 -7.55 -2.10
C GLN A 987 -40.77 -6.97 -1.50
N ARG A 988 -41.85 -6.92 -2.29
CA ARG A 988 -43.14 -6.34 -1.86
C ARG A 988 -43.83 -7.19 -0.80
N ASN A 989 -43.89 -8.51 -0.99
CA ASN A 989 -44.70 -9.39 -0.14
C ASN A 989 -44.01 -9.70 1.21
N TRP A 990 -42.68 -9.68 1.28
CA TRP A 990 -41.89 -9.92 2.51
C TRP A 990 -41.30 -8.63 3.11
N ASN A 991 -41.45 -7.47 2.45
CA ASN A 991 -40.93 -6.16 2.86
C ASN A 991 -39.42 -6.19 3.19
N VAL A 992 -38.64 -6.77 2.28
CA VAL A 992 -37.20 -7.03 2.43
C VAL A 992 -36.43 -6.51 1.20
N PRO A 993 -35.19 -6.00 1.33
CA PRO A 993 -34.37 -5.72 0.16
C PRO A 993 -33.92 -7.04 -0.46
N VAL A 994 -33.72 -7.01 -1.78
CA VAL A 994 -33.20 -8.17 -2.52
C VAL A 994 -31.88 -7.81 -3.18
N PHE A 995 -30.97 -8.77 -3.13
CA PHE A 995 -29.67 -8.74 -3.77
C PHE A 995 -29.59 -9.92 -4.76
N VAL A 996 -28.92 -9.70 -5.89
CA VAL A 996 -28.55 -10.76 -6.83
C VAL A 996 -27.04 -10.88 -6.76
N GLY A 997 -26.55 -11.79 -5.92
CA GLY A 997 -25.13 -12.01 -5.67
C GLY A 997 -24.39 -12.55 -6.89
N GLU A 998 -25.10 -13.31 -7.72
CA GLU A 998 -24.51 -13.95 -8.89
C GLU A 998 -25.49 -14.06 -10.05
N PHE A 999 -25.00 -13.81 -11.26
CA PHE A 999 -25.69 -14.13 -12.51
C PHE A 999 -24.71 -14.15 -13.68
N CYS A 1000 -25.08 -14.92 -14.71
CA CYS A 1000 -24.45 -14.86 -16.03
C CYS A 1000 -25.49 -15.15 -17.11
N LEU A 1001 -25.70 -14.19 -18.02
CA LEU A 1001 -26.61 -14.32 -19.17
C LEU A 1001 -25.86 -14.60 -20.48
N PHE A 1002 -24.63 -15.12 -20.36
CA PHE A 1002 -23.73 -15.44 -21.48
C PHE A 1002 -23.58 -14.25 -22.44
N ASP A 1003 -23.35 -14.49 -23.73
CA ASP A 1003 -23.03 -13.42 -24.70
C ASP A 1003 -24.27 -12.63 -25.18
N PHE A 1004 -25.44 -12.85 -24.57
CA PHE A 1004 -26.70 -12.14 -24.87
C PHE A 1004 -26.74 -10.75 -24.21
N ASN A 1005 -25.96 -9.83 -24.76
CA ASN A 1005 -25.80 -8.46 -24.25
C ASN A 1005 -27.14 -7.71 -24.08
N ASP A 1006 -28.12 -7.94 -24.95
CA ASP A 1006 -29.46 -7.35 -24.83
C ASP A 1006 -30.23 -7.83 -23.58
N LEU A 1007 -30.00 -9.08 -23.17
CA LEU A 1007 -30.57 -9.65 -21.94
C LEU A 1007 -29.83 -9.18 -20.69
N TRP A 1008 -28.50 -8.97 -20.77
CA TRP A 1008 -27.76 -8.24 -19.73
C TRP A 1008 -28.33 -6.84 -19.52
N GLU A 1009 -28.51 -6.04 -20.58
CA GLU A 1009 -29.10 -4.70 -20.48
C GLU A 1009 -30.53 -4.74 -19.92
N LYS A 1010 -31.35 -5.70 -20.36
CA LYS A 1010 -32.71 -5.91 -19.84
C LYS A 1010 -32.72 -6.23 -18.34
N PHE A 1011 -31.84 -7.12 -17.87
CA PHE A 1011 -31.84 -7.56 -16.48
C PHE A 1011 -31.29 -6.48 -15.55
N LEU A 1012 -30.15 -5.86 -15.91
CA LEU A 1012 -29.56 -4.73 -15.19
C LEU A 1012 -30.53 -3.54 -15.08
N ALA A 1013 -31.24 -3.20 -16.16
CA ALA A 1013 -32.26 -2.16 -16.14
C ALA A 1013 -33.42 -2.51 -15.19
N GLY A 1014 -33.94 -3.75 -15.25
CA GLY A 1014 -35.04 -4.20 -14.41
C GLY A 1014 -34.70 -4.29 -12.92
N MET A 1015 -33.45 -4.65 -12.58
CA MET A 1015 -32.95 -4.63 -11.21
C MET A 1015 -32.80 -3.19 -10.69
N ASN A 1016 -32.20 -2.29 -11.48
CA ASN A 1016 -32.09 -0.87 -11.13
C ASN A 1016 -33.46 -0.22 -10.90
N GLU A 1017 -34.43 -0.49 -11.77
CA GLU A 1017 -35.82 -0.02 -11.67
C GLU A 1017 -36.54 -0.53 -10.41
N SER A 1018 -36.09 -1.64 -9.84
CA SER A 1018 -36.66 -2.26 -8.63
C SER A 1018 -35.85 -1.95 -7.36
N ASN A 1019 -34.83 -1.07 -7.43
CA ASN A 1019 -33.82 -0.82 -6.37
C ASN A 1019 -33.17 -2.11 -5.83
N VAL A 1020 -33.05 -3.12 -6.68
CA VAL A 1020 -32.38 -4.39 -6.39
C VAL A 1020 -30.88 -4.16 -6.48
N SER A 1021 -30.15 -4.64 -5.48
CA SER A 1021 -28.69 -4.60 -5.50
C SER A 1021 -28.14 -5.82 -6.22
N TRP A 1022 -26.96 -5.73 -6.84
CA TRP A 1022 -26.42 -6.86 -7.59
C TRP A 1022 -24.90 -6.84 -7.75
N THR A 1023 -24.36 -8.05 -7.94
CA THR A 1023 -22.99 -8.33 -8.39
C THR A 1023 -23.04 -9.39 -9.50
N ASN A 1024 -22.19 -9.27 -10.53
CA ASN A 1024 -21.99 -10.39 -11.46
C ASN A 1024 -21.01 -11.40 -10.85
N TRP A 1025 -21.07 -12.64 -11.33
CA TRP A 1025 -20.32 -13.76 -10.74
C TRP A 1025 -18.84 -13.50 -10.44
N THR A 1026 -18.05 -12.95 -11.37
CA THR A 1026 -16.64 -12.69 -11.09
C THR A 1026 -16.04 -11.54 -11.88
N TYR A 1027 -15.04 -10.90 -11.29
CA TYR A 1027 -14.16 -9.94 -11.94
C TYR A 1027 -13.25 -10.60 -12.99
N LYS A 1028 -12.73 -11.81 -12.70
CA LYS A 1028 -11.70 -12.49 -13.51
C LYS A 1028 -12.00 -13.97 -13.76
N VAL A 1029 -11.69 -14.41 -14.99
CA VAL A 1029 -11.74 -15.82 -15.41
C VAL A 1029 -10.48 -16.16 -16.22
N SER A 1030 -9.74 -17.20 -15.83
CA SER A 1030 -8.46 -17.58 -16.45
C SER A 1030 -8.59 -17.89 -17.94
N SER A 1031 -9.72 -18.46 -18.37
CA SER A 1031 -9.96 -18.97 -19.71
C SER A 1031 -10.97 -18.11 -20.50
N ASN A 1032 -11.19 -18.43 -21.78
CA ASN A 1032 -12.08 -17.67 -22.67
C ASN A 1032 -13.57 -18.03 -22.50
N TYR A 1033 -14.14 -17.68 -21.35
CA TYR A 1033 -15.57 -17.91 -21.01
C TYR A 1033 -16.48 -16.70 -21.28
N GLY A 1034 -16.17 -15.87 -22.29
CA GLY A 1034 -17.05 -14.78 -22.73
C GLY A 1034 -17.47 -13.81 -21.61
N ASN A 1035 -18.77 -13.54 -21.50
CA ASN A 1035 -19.35 -12.63 -20.50
C ASN A 1035 -19.37 -13.12 -19.04
N TRP A 1036 -18.74 -14.24 -18.69
CA TRP A 1036 -18.62 -14.67 -17.28
C TRP A 1036 -17.76 -13.73 -16.40
N GLY A 1037 -16.89 -12.91 -16.99
CA GLY A 1037 -16.08 -11.94 -16.26
C GLY A 1037 -15.68 -10.72 -17.10
N TYR A 1038 -15.12 -9.71 -16.43
CA TYR A 1038 -14.63 -8.47 -17.06
C TYR A 1038 -13.22 -8.59 -17.61
N PHE A 1039 -12.43 -9.54 -17.10
CA PHE A 1039 -11.08 -9.84 -17.55
C PHE A 1039 -10.95 -11.37 -17.73
N ASN A 1040 -10.55 -11.79 -18.92
CA ASN A 1040 -10.69 -13.17 -19.39
C ASN A 1040 -9.39 -13.65 -20.07
N ASN A 1041 -9.27 -14.96 -20.33
CA ASN A 1041 -8.27 -15.52 -21.26
C ASN A 1041 -6.83 -15.02 -20.98
N ASN A 1042 -6.26 -15.45 -19.86
CA ASN A 1042 -4.84 -15.31 -19.57
C ASN A 1042 -4.07 -16.46 -20.23
N PRO A 1043 -3.09 -16.21 -21.12
CA PRO A 1043 -2.36 -17.26 -21.84
C PRO A 1043 -1.23 -17.92 -21.00
N SER A 1044 -1.10 -17.57 -19.72
CA SER A 1044 -0.02 -18.06 -18.87
C SER A 1044 -0.13 -19.56 -18.55
N PRO A 1045 0.99 -20.29 -18.48
CA PRO A 1045 0.97 -21.72 -18.20
C PRO A 1045 0.51 -22.01 -16.76
N VAL A 1046 -0.57 -22.77 -16.63
CA VAL A 1046 -1.07 -23.31 -15.36
C VAL A 1046 -0.01 -24.24 -14.73
N PRO A 1047 0.18 -24.23 -13.39
CA PRO A 1047 1.08 -25.16 -12.72
C PRO A 1047 0.52 -26.58 -12.66
N ASN A 1048 1.41 -27.57 -12.79
CA ASN A 1048 1.09 -28.95 -12.44
C ASN A 1048 1.40 -29.18 -10.96
N ILE A 1049 0.38 -29.01 -10.14
CA ILE A 1049 0.41 -29.13 -8.67
C ILE A 1049 1.00 -30.47 -8.17
N ASN A 1050 1.00 -31.52 -9.00
CA ASN A 1050 1.55 -32.84 -8.65
C ASN A 1050 3.04 -33.00 -8.96
N THR A 1051 3.60 -32.25 -9.94
CA THR A 1051 4.97 -32.50 -10.45
C THR A 1051 5.89 -31.28 -10.42
N ASP A 1052 5.36 -30.07 -10.59
CA ASP A 1052 6.17 -28.85 -10.61
C ASP A 1052 6.85 -28.61 -9.25
N SER A 1053 8.02 -27.96 -9.22
CA SER A 1053 8.64 -27.51 -7.97
C SER A 1053 7.88 -26.32 -7.37
N ALA A 1054 8.01 -26.07 -6.07
CA ALA A 1054 7.44 -24.87 -5.44
C ALA A 1054 7.84 -23.57 -6.17
N SER A 1055 9.12 -23.42 -6.52
CA SER A 1055 9.62 -22.30 -7.33
C SER A 1055 8.97 -22.20 -8.73
N THR A 1056 8.65 -23.32 -9.36
CA THR A 1056 7.94 -23.35 -10.65
C THR A 1056 6.48 -22.96 -10.49
N ILE A 1057 5.82 -23.42 -9.42
CA ILE A 1057 4.43 -23.08 -9.09
C ILE A 1057 4.31 -21.57 -8.84
N ALA A 1058 5.18 -21.00 -7.99
CA ALA A 1058 5.26 -19.56 -7.75
C ALA A 1058 5.50 -18.74 -9.04
N SER A 1059 6.46 -19.16 -9.86
CA SER A 1059 6.79 -18.51 -11.14
C SER A 1059 5.64 -18.56 -12.16
N LYS A 1060 4.78 -19.58 -12.10
CA LYS A 1060 3.58 -19.68 -12.94
C LYS A 1060 2.42 -18.84 -12.37
N TRP A 1061 2.10 -19.00 -11.08
CA TRP A 1061 0.98 -18.29 -10.44
C TRP A 1061 1.15 -16.77 -10.39
N SER A 1062 2.37 -16.26 -10.23
CA SER A 1062 2.67 -14.81 -10.28
C SER A 1062 2.23 -14.12 -11.59
N LYS A 1063 2.01 -14.88 -12.66
CA LYS A 1063 1.55 -14.38 -13.98
C LYS A 1063 0.03 -14.25 -14.10
N PHE A 1064 -0.74 -14.65 -13.07
CA PHE A 1064 -2.19 -14.47 -13.02
C PHE A 1064 -2.63 -13.10 -12.43
N ASN A 1065 -1.74 -12.11 -12.56
CA ASN A 1065 -2.09 -10.70 -12.47
C ASN A 1065 -2.85 -10.21 -13.72
N THR A 1066 -3.64 -9.15 -13.54
CA THR A 1066 -4.62 -8.66 -14.52
C THR A 1066 -4.01 -8.13 -15.82
N GLU A 1067 -2.72 -7.77 -15.83
CA GLU A 1067 -2.04 -7.28 -17.03
C GLU A 1067 -1.87 -8.38 -18.09
N ASN A 1068 -1.89 -9.65 -17.67
CA ASN A 1068 -1.88 -10.81 -18.56
C ASN A 1068 -3.29 -11.29 -18.96
N PHE A 1069 -4.37 -10.65 -18.50
CA PHE A 1069 -5.75 -10.95 -18.92
C PHE A 1069 -6.21 -10.01 -20.03
N ARG A 1070 -7.06 -10.51 -20.94
CA ARG A 1070 -7.77 -9.69 -21.92
C ARG A 1070 -9.01 -9.07 -21.28
N ALA A 1071 -9.11 -7.75 -21.29
CA ALA A 1071 -10.34 -7.04 -20.90
C ALA A 1071 -11.52 -7.37 -21.85
N ASN A 1072 -12.65 -7.80 -21.29
CA ASN A 1072 -13.94 -7.87 -21.99
C ASN A 1072 -14.58 -6.49 -22.04
N THR A 1073 -14.03 -5.63 -22.91
CA THR A 1073 -14.47 -4.25 -23.10
C THR A 1073 -15.94 -4.11 -23.49
N THR A 1074 -16.54 -5.12 -24.14
CA THR A 1074 -17.96 -5.18 -24.44
C THR A 1074 -18.80 -5.20 -23.16
N LEU A 1075 -18.56 -6.18 -22.27
CA LEU A 1075 -19.29 -6.30 -21.02
C LEU A 1075 -18.98 -5.14 -20.06
N GLN A 1076 -17.72 -4.70 -19.97
CA GLN A 1076 -17.33 -3.54 -19.15
C GLN A 1076 -18.10 -2.27 -19.57
N ASN A 1077 -18.20 -1.99 -20.88
CA ASN A 1077 -18.88 -0.80 -21.39
C ASN A 1077 -20.42 -0.92 -21.34
N LEU A 1078 -20.96 -2.14 -21.35
CA LEU A 1078 -22.37 -2.41 -21.09
C LEU A 1078 -22.70 -2.11 -19.63
N VAL A 1079 -21.97 -2.74 -18.70
CA VAL A 1079 -22.25 -2.66 -17.25
C VAL A 1079 -22.02 -1.25 -16.70
N LYS A 1080 -21.02 -0.50 -17.21
CA LYS A 1080 -20.78 0.93 -16.88
C LYS A 1080 -22.00 1.84 -17.01
N LYS A 1081 -23.01 1.48 -17.82
CA LYS A 1081 -24.26 2.25 -17.97
C LYS A 1081 -25.17 2.14 -16.75
N TYR A 1082 -25.05 1.05 -15.97
CA TYR A 1082 -25.99 0.63 -14.93
C TYR A 1082 -25.42 0.68 -13.51
N THR A 1083 -24.11 0.90 -13.36
CA THR A 1083 -23.40 1.00 -12.06
C THR A 1083 -23.41 2.40 -11.47
N THR A 1084 -23.20 3.42 -12.31
CA THR A 1084 -23.03 4.86 -11.99
C THR A 1084 -24.29 5.56 -11.46
N GLY A 1085 -25.33 4.82 -11.09
CA GLY A 1085 -26.65 5.37 -10.76
C GLY A 1085 -27.43 5.89 -11.97
N THR A 1086 -26.86 5.90 -13.18
CA THR A 1086 -27.53 6.37 -14.40
C THR A 1086 -28.46 5.32 -15.00
N THR A 1087 -29.52 4.96 -14.27
CA THR A 1087 -30.81 5.01 -14.96
C THR A 1087 -30.96 6.41 -15.56
N PRO A 1088 -31.49 6.58 -16.79
CA PRO A 1088 -31.96 7.91 -17.19
C PRO A 1088 -32.92 8.37 -16.08
N PRO A 1089 -32.74 9.59 -15.54
CA PRO A 1089 -33.19 9.91 -14.19
C PRO A 1089 -34.71 9.78 -14.10
N PRO A 1090 -35.25 9.11 -13.06
CA PRO A 1090 -36.69 8.99 -12.92
C PRO A 1090 -37.28 10.40 -12.78
N ALA A 1091 -38.37 10.63 -13.51
CA ALA A 1091 -38.80 12.00 -13.83
C ALA A 1091 -39.21 12.76 -12.56
N PRO A 1092 -38.90 14.07 -12.42
CA PRO A 1092 -39.32 14.85 -11.27
C PRO A 1092 -40.83 14.72 -11.01
N ASN A 1093 -41.24 14.58 -9.74
CA ASN A 1093 -42.63 14.32 -9.33
C ASN A 1093 -43.65 15.15 -10.14
N GLY A 1094 -44.57 14.46 -10.82
CA GLY A 1094 -45.59 15.06 -11.70
C GLY A 1094 -45.22 15.10 -13.20
N TYR A 1095 -43.97 14.78 -13.56
CA TYR A 1095 -43.49 14.71 -14.94
C TYR A 1095 -43.14 13.28 -15.36
N SER A 1096 -42.87 13.12 -16.65
CA SER A 1096 -42.45 11.88 -17.31
C SER A 1096 -41.70 12.21 -18.60
N TYR A 1097 -41.02 11.23 -19.20
CA TYR A 1097 -40.41 11.35 -20.53
C TYR A 1097 -40.57 10.06 -21.35
N LEU A 1098 -40.32 10.17 -22.65
CA LEU A 1098 -40.42 9.08 -23.63
C LEU A 1098 -39.02 8.71 -24.13
N VAL A 1099 -38.69 7.41 -24.15
CA VAL A 1099 -37.45 6.86 -24.74
C VAL A 1099 -37.80 6.12 -26.04
N SER A 1100 -37.41 6.69 -27.17
CA SER A 1100 -37.51 6.06 -28.50
C SER A 1100 -36.80 4.72 -28.52
N GLN A 1101 -37.47 3.63 -28.91
CA GLN A 1101 -36.78 2.34 -29.07
C GLN A 1101 -35.98 2.25 -30.39
N ALA A 1102 -36.25 3.13 -31.35
CA ALA A 1102 -35.60 3.20 -32.65
C ALA A 1102 -34.10 3.54 -32.57
N ASN A 1103 -33.73 4.39 -31.60
CA ASN A 1103 -32.37 4.89 -31.41
C ASN A 1103 -31.96 5.04 -29.92
N GLN A 1104 -32.79 4.59 -28.99
CA GLN A 1104 -32.57 4.68 -27.53
C GLN A 1104 -32.29 6.11 -27.04
N GLN A 1105 -32.84 7.12 -27.73
CA GLN A 1105 -32.78 8.52 -27.33
C GLN A 1105 -34.08 8.97 -26.67
N ILE A 1106 -33.96 9.93 -25.78
CA ILE A 1106 -35.09 10.60 -25.12
C ILE A 1106 -35.68 11.66 -26.06
N VAL A 1107 -37.00 11.80 -26.01
CA VAL A 1107 -37.79 12.77 -26.78
C VAL A 1107 -37.69 14.18 -26.16
N SER A 1108 -37.27 15.16 -26.96
CA SER A 1108 -37.09 16.57 -26.63
C SER A 1108 -38.15 17.45 -27.31
N ALA A 1109 -38.64 18.47 -26.61
CA ALA A 1109 -39.44 19.56 -27.15
C ALA A 1109 -38.52 20.73 -27.60
N GLU A 1110 -37.99 20.60 -28.81
CA GLU A 1110 -36.96 21.51 -29.33
C GLU A 1110 -37.39 22.99 -29.38
N ASN A 1111 -36.39 23.87 -29.22
CA ASN A 1111 -36.54 25.31 -29.32
C ASN A 1111 -37.67 25.87 -28.43
N TYR A 1112 -37.67 25.49 -27.14
CA TYR A 1112 -38.77 25.77 -26.19
C TYR A 1112 -40.15 25.30 -26.70
N GLY A 1113 -40.20 24.19 -27.43
CA GLY A 1113 -41.40 23.62 -28.05
C GLY A 1113 -41.93 24.36 -29.29
N ASN A 1114 -41.21 25.36 -29.81
CA ASN A 1114 -41.56 26.03 -31.07
C ASN A 1114 -41.28 25.15 -32.30
N ASP A 1115 -40.38 24.17 -32.18
CA ASP A 1115 -40.07 23.20 -33.21
C ASP A 1115 -40.70 21.82 -32.90
N PRO A 1116 -40.85 20.94 -33.91
CA PRO A 1116 -41.32 19.57 -33.69
C PRO A 1116 -40.48 18.78 -32.69
N LEU A 1117 -41.11 17.84 -31.99
CA LEU A 1117 -40.44 16.95 -31.04
C LEU A 1117 -39.46 16.01 -31.75
N VAL A 1118 -38.31 15.76 -31.12
CA VAL A 1118 -37.20 14.96 -31.70
C VAL A 1118 -36.65 13.98 -30.66
N ALA A 1119 -36.39 12.73 -31.05
CA ALA A 1119 -35.70 11.76 -30.20
C ALA A 1119 -34.18 11.82 -30.40
N ASN A 1120 -33.50 12.73 -29.68
CA ASN A 1120 -32.08 13.07 -29.90
C ASN A 1120 -31.27 13.34 -28.62
N ARG A 1121 -31.77 12.95 -27.43
CA ARG A 1121 -31.12 13.22 -26.14
C ARG A 1121 -30.65 11.95 -25.43
N ALA A 1122 -29.47 12.02 -24.82
CA ALA A 1122 -28.92 10.95 -23.98
C ALA A 1122 -29.33 11.05 -22.49
N SER A 1123 -29.92 12.17 -22.06
CA SER A 1123 -30.41 12.40 -20.69
C SER A 1123 -31.62 13.33 -20.72
N ALA A 1124 -32.41 13.36 -19.63
CA ALA A 1124 -33.59 14.23 -19.52
C ALA A 1124 -33.27 15.48 -18.67
N GLY A 1125 -33.37 16.65 -19.29
CA GLY A 1125 -33.54 17.93 -18.62
C GLY A 1125 -34.97 18.46 -18.85
N ASP A 1126 -35.17 19.76 -18.66
CA ASP A 1126 -36.52 20.35 -18.74
C ASP A 1126 -37.17 20.27 -20.13
N TRP A 1127 -36.38 20.20 -21.19
CA TRP A 1127 -36.85 20.12 -22.58
C TRP A 1127 -37.45 18.74 -22.90
N GLU A 1128 -37.07 17.72 -22.14
CA GLU A 1128 -37.44 16.33 -22.33
C GLU A 1128 -38.60 15.88 -21.43
N LEU A 1129 -39.03 16.74 -20.50
CA LEU A 1129 -40.03 16.44 -19.49
C LEU A 1129 -41.44 16.89 -19.89
N PHE A 1130 -42.40 16.00 -19.67
CA PHE A 1130 -43.82 16.18 -19.97
C PHE A 1130 -44.68 15.82 -18.76
N GLU A 1131 -45.58 16.71 -18.36
CA GLU A 1131 -46.72 16.36 -17.50
C GLU A 1131 -47.67 15.48 -18.32
N ILE A 1132 -48.07 14.32 -17.77
CA ILE A 1132 -48.96 13.37 -18.45
C ILE A 1132 -50.33 13.41 -17.80
N ILE A 1133 -51.34 13.70 -18.63
CA ILE A 1133 -52.74 13.79 -18.23
C ILE A 1133 -53.51 12.65 -18.88
N THR A 1134 -54.05 11.75 -18.04
CA THR A 1134 -55.03 10.75 -18.44
C THR A 1134 -56.40 11.41 -18.54
N ASN A 1135 -56.91 11.54 -19.76
CA ASN A 1135 -58.22 12.13 -20.04
C ASN A 1135 -59.36 11.19 -19.61
N SER A 1136 -60.55 11.75 -19.40
CA SER A 1136 -61.77 11.01 -19.02
C SER A 1136 -62.28 10.03 -20.08
N ASP A 1137 -61.70 10.04 -21.29
CA ASP A 1137 -61.97 9.09 -22.39
C ASP A 1137 -60.88 8.00 -22.52
N GLY A 1138 -59.93 7.93 -21.56
CA GLY A 1138 -58.84 6.96 -21.55
C GLY A 1138 -57.65 7.30 -22.46
N THR A 1139 -57.67 8.44 -23.15
CA THR A 1139 -56.51 8.92 -23.92
C THR A 1139 -55.50 9.65 -23.04
N LEU A 1140 -54.23 9.64 -23.44
CA LEU A 1140 -53.18 10.45 -22.83
C LEU A 1140 -53.01 11.78 -23.57
N SER A 1141 -52.67 12.82 -22.82
CA SER A 1141 -52.16 14.08 -23.33
C SER A 1141 -50.85 14.44 -22.63
N PHE A 1142 -49.87 14.91 -23.41
CA PHE A 1142 -48.54 15.28 -22.95
C PHE A 1142 -48.41 16.81 -22.96
N LYS A 1143 -47.86 17.39 -21.90
CA LYS A 1143 -47.71 18.84 -21.73
C LYS A 1143 -46.27 19.17 -21.36
N SER A 1144 -45.56 19.87 -22.23
CA SER A 1144 -44.11 20.09 -22.11
C SER A 1144 -43.76 21.04 -20.97
N LYS A 1145 -42.72 20.70 -20.19
CA LYS A 1145 -42.28 21.49 -19.03
C LYS A 1145 -41.70 22.86 -19.43
N VAL A 1146 -40.98 22.96 -20.55
CA VAL A 1146 -40.32 24.22 -20.98
C VAL A 1146 -41.25 25.36 -21.33
N ASN A 1147 -42.50 25.09 -21.73
CA ASN A 1147 -43.43 26.13 -22.18
C ASN A 1147 -44.87 25.96 -21.68
N GLY A 1148 -45.17 24.89 -20.93
CA GLY A 1148 -46.49 24.60 -20.37
C GLY A 1148 -47.56 24.18 -21.39
N LYS A 1149 -47.18 23.97 -22.67
CA LYS A 1149 -48.10 23.68 -23.78
C LYS A 1149 -48.28 22.17 -24.01
N TYR A 1150 -49.46 21.81 -24.50
CA TYR A 1150 -49.79 20.45 -24.94
C TYR A 1150 -49.15 20.11 -26.29
N VAL A 1151 -48.73 18.86 -26.43
CA VAL A 1151 -48.18 18.27 -27.66
C VAL A 1151 -49.32 17.99 -28.65
N THR A 1152 -49.42 18.82 -29.68
CA THR A 1152 -50.34 18.68 -30.80
C THR A 1152 -49.72 17.77 -31.87
N ALA A 1153 -50.44 16.75 -32.35
CA ALA A 1153 -50.14 16.07 -33.60
C ALA A 1153 -50.69 16.89 -34.79
N ASP A 1154 -49.90 17.85 -35.28
CA ASP A 1154 -50.39 18.89 -36.19
C ASP A 1154 -50.46 18.44 -37.64
N LEU A 1155 -51.68 18.28 -38.16
CA LEU A 1155 -51.92 17.88 -39.54
C LEU A 1155 -51.48 18.94 -40.57
N ASN A 1156 -51.40 20.22 -40.17
CA ASN A 1156 -50.97 21.30 -41.07
C ASN A 1156 -49.45 21.23 -41.41
N ILE A 1157 -48.66 20.54 -40.58
CA ILE A 1157 -47.23 20.26 -40.81
C ILE A 1157 -46.98 18.75 -41.05
N SER A 1158 -47.95 18.08 -41.68
CA SER A 1158 -47.89 16.66 -42.06
C SER A 1158 -47.88 15.67 -40.87
N GLY A 1159 -48.53 16.03 -39.77
CA GLY A 1159 -48.73 15.16 -38.60
C GLY A 1159 -47.53 15.11 -37.63
N LYS A 1160 -46.58 16.04 -37.74
CA LYS A 1160 -45.49 16.16 -36.76
C LYS A 1160 -46.03 16.55 -35.39
N LEU A 1161 -45.40 16.04 -34.33
CA LEU A 1161 -45.74 16.37 -32.95
C LEU A 1161 -45.03 17.67 -32.54
N ILE A 1162 -45.75 18.63 -31.95
CA ILE A 1162 -45.23 19.94 -31.55
C ILE A 1162 -45.91 20.45 -30.26
N ALA A 1163 -45.14 20.94 -29.29
CA ALA A 1163 -45.66 21.37 -27.98
C ALA A 1163 -46.14 22.83 -28.00
N ARG A 1164 -47.39 23.08 -28.43
CA ARG A 1164 -47.87 24.44 -28.73
C ARG A 1164 -49.28 24.80 -28.25
N SER A 1165 -50.15 23.84 -27.92
CA SER A 1165 -51.55 24.16 -27.59
C SER A 1165 -51.73 24.53 -26.11
N ASP A 1166 -52.60 25.49 -25.80
CA ASP A 1166 -53.01 25.83 -24.43
C ASP A 1166 -54.13 24.92 -23.88
N THR A 1167 -54.77 24.11 -24.73
CA THR A 1167 -55.94 23.30 -24.35
C THR A 1167 -55.88 21.91 -24.96
N ILE A 1168 -56.26 20.89 -24.20
CA ILE A 1168 -56.45 19.53 -24.74
C ILE A 1168 -57.68 19.51 -25.64
N GLN A 1169 -57.50 19.31 -26.94
CA GLN A 1169 -58.57 19.06 -27.90
C GLN A 1169 -58.37 17.68 -28.56
N GLN A 1170 -58.85 17.45 -29.78
CA GLN A 1170 -58.70 16.17 -30.46
C GLN A 1170 -57.25 15.87 -30.88
N TRP A 1171 -56.43 16.91 -31.14
CA TRP A 1171 -55.09 16.74 -31.72
C TRP A 1171 -54.00 16.57 -30.65
N GLU A 1172 -54.30 16.88 -29.40
CA GLU A 1172 -53.45 16.72 -28.22
C GLU A 1172 -53.66 15.36 -27.52
N LYS A 1173 -54.47 14.48 -28.10
CA LYS A 1173 -54.87 13.20 -27.52
C LYS A 1173 -54.25 12.02 -28.26
N PHE A 1174 -53.72 11.08 -27.48
CA PHE A 1174 -53.08 9.86 -27.96
C PHE A 1174 -53.66 8.65 -27.24
N LYS A 1175 -54.03 7.59 -27.95
CA LYS A 1175 -54.25 6.28 -27.33
C LYS A 1175 -52.89 5.65 -27.03
N LYS A 1176 -52.71 5.24 -25.78
CA LYS A 1176 -51.63 4.33 -25.38
C LYS A 1176 -51.99 2.91 -25.85
N VAL A 1177 -51.06 2.21 -26.48
CA VAL A 1177 -51.16 0.78 -26.77
C VAL A 1177 -49.95 0.10 -26.13
N ASP A 1178 -50.18 -0.72 -25.11
CA ASP A 1178 -49.13 -1.52 -24.48
C ASP A 1178 -48.69 -2.66 -25.42
N LEU A 1179 -47.38 -2.87 -25.54
CA LEU A 1179 -46.76 -3.86 -26.42
C LEU A 1179 -46.20 -5.06 -25.63
N PRO A 1180 -46.10 -6.27 -26.23
CA PRO A 1180 -45.73 -7.49 -25.50
C PRO A 1180 -44.31 -7.50 -24.90
N ASP A 1181 -43.45 -6.57 -25.27
CA ASP A 1181 -42.08 -6.40 -24.76
C ASP A 1181 -41.99 -5.44 -23.55
N GLY A 1182 -43.13 -4.89 -23.11
CA GLY A 1182 -43.19 -3.87 -22.04
C GLY A 1182 -42.97 -2.44 -22.52
N THR A 1183 -42.91 -2.21 -23.84
CA THR A 1183 -42.90 -0.86 -24.43
C THR A 1183 -44.33 -0.41 -24.77
N ILE A 1184 -44.49 0.83 -25.24
CA ILE A 1184 -45.78 1.41 -25.63
C ILE A 1184 -45.69 1.99 -27.04
N ALA A 1185 -46.80 1.94 -27.77
CA ALA A 1185 -47.04 2.76 -28.95
C ALA A 1185 -48.08 3.85 -28.65
N LEU A 1186 -48.01 4.95 -29.40
CA LEU A 1186 -48.92 6.08 -29.30
C LEU A 1186 -49.68 6.26 -30.62
N GLN A 1187 -51.02 6.24 -30.59
CA GLN A 1187 -51.87 6.52 -31.76
C GLN A 1187 -52.58 7.87 -31.59
N ALA A 1188 -52.30 8.84 -32.46
CA ALA A 1188 -52.86 10.19 -32.37
C ALA A 1188 -54.35 10.23 -32.81
N LEU A 1189 -55.21 10.88 -32.03
CA LEU A 1189 -56.63 11.04 -32.36
C LEU A 1189 -56.89 12.02 -33.53
N ALA A 1190 -55.91 12.82 -33.91
CA ALA A 1190 -55.98 13.75 -35.04
C ALA A 1190 -56.27 13.03 -36.37
N ASN A 1191 -55.63 11.86 -36.60
CA ASN A 1191 -55.69 11.12 -37.86
C ASN A 1191 -55.75 9.58 -37.69
N ASN A 1192 -55.80 9.07 -36.45
CA ASN A 1192 -55.73 7.65 -36.09
C ASN A 1192 -54.44 6.94 -36.54
N LYS A 1193 -53.34 7.67 -36.78
CA LYS A 1193 -52.03 7.10 -37.11
C LYS A 1193 -51.18 6.91 -35.86
N TYR A 1194 -50.31 5.89 -35.88
CA TYR A 1194 -49.25 5.72 -34.88
C TYR A 1194 -48.11 6.72 -35.09
N VAL A 1195 -47.54 7.17 -33.98
CA VAL A 1195 -46.34 8.02 -33.93
C VAL A 1195 -45.11 7.17 -34.26
N THR A 1196 -44.36 7.59 -35.28
CA THR A 1196 -43.04 7.03 -35.64
C THR A 1196 -41.95 8.04 -35.30
N VAL A 1197 -40.76 7.56 -35.00
CA VAL A 1197 -39.52 8.36 -34.91
C VAL A 1197 -38.83 8.27 -36.27
N ASP A 1198 -38.90 9.33 -37.08
CA ASP A 1198 -38.36 9.31 -38.44
C ASP A 1198 -36.85 9.54 -38.45
N LEU A 1199 -36.08 8.46 -38.24
CA LEU A 1199 -34.61 8.50 -38.21
C LEU A 1199 -33.99 9.00 -39.52
N ASN A 1200 -34.70 8.86 -40.66
CA ASN A 1200 -34.25 9.40 -41.95
C ASN A 1200 -34.36 10.93 -42.04
N ASN A 1201 -35.08 11.55 -41.10
CA ASN A 1201 -35.43 12.97 -41.07
C ASN A 1201 -35.10 13.59 -39.70
N GLY A 1202 -33.89 13.29 -39.20
CA GLY A 1202 -33.36 13.85 -37.95
C GLY A 1202 -33.98 13.29 -36.66
N ALA A 1203 -34.66 12.15 -36.71
CA ALA A 1203 -35.39 11.53 -35.58
C ALA A 1203 -36.59 12.34 -35.05
N GLY A 1204 -37.22 13.16 -35.91
CA GLY A 1204 -38.46 13.88 -35.58
C GLY A 1204 -39.66 12.94 -35.41
N LEU A 1205 -40.57 13.27 -34.48
CA LEU A 1205 -41.76 12.48 -34.18
C LEU A 1205 -42.94 12.86 -35.10
N VAL A 1206 -43.53 11.86 -35.76
CA VAL A 1206 -44.61 12.06 -36.74
C VAL A 1206 -45.71 11.01 -36.60
N ALA A 1207 -46.97 11.43 -36.45
CA ALA A 1207 -48.14 10.55 -36.47
C ALA A 1207 -48.52 10.20 -37.92
N ASN A 1208 -47.87 9.20 -38.53
CA ASN A 1208 -48.08 8.85 -39.95
C ASN A 1208 -48.24 7.34 -40.27
N ARG A 1209 -48.08 6.43 -39.31
CA ARG A 1209 -48.13 4.96 -39.56
C ARG A 1209 -49.52 4.37 -39.34
N ASP A 1210 -49.89 3.37 -40.14
CA ASP A 1210 -51.14 2.62 -39.97
C ASP A 1210 -51.07 1.51 -38.91
N SER A 1211 -49.86 1.01 -38.62
CA SER A 1211 -49.59 -0.01 -37.62
C SER A 1211 -48.25 0.23 -36.92
N VAL A 1212 -48.05 -0.44 -35.78
CA VAL A 1212 -46.74 -0.57 -35.15
C VAL A 1212 -45.93 -1.58 -35.98
N GLY A 1213 -44.88 -1.13 -36.66
CA GLY A 1213 -44.03 -1.99 -37.49
C GLY A 1213 -42.81 -2.55 -36.75
N GLY A 1214 -42.40 -1.87 -35.67
CA GLY A 1214 -41.31 -2.30 -34.79
C GLY A 1214 -40.80 -1.15 -33.93
N ALA A 1215 -39.49 -1.13 -33.68
CA ALA A 1215 -38.83 -0.15 -32.80
C ALA A 1215 -39.06 1.33 -33.17
N TRP A 1216 -39.44 1.63 -34.42
CA TRP A 1216 -39.71 2.99 -34.89
C TRP A 1216 -41.01 3.59 -34.33
N GLU A 1217 -41.99 2.76 -33.96
CA GLU A 1217 -43.27 3.19 -33.37
C GLU A 1217 -43.38 2.86 -31.86
N ALA A 1218 -42.31 2.31 -31.29
CA ALA A 1218 -42.25 1.87 -29.90
C ALA A 1218 -41.44 2.83 -29.02
N PHE A 1219 -41.95 3.09 -27.82
CA PHE A 1219 -41.37 3.99 -26.82
C PHE A 1219 -41.41 3.32 -25.44
N ARG A 1220 -40.43 3.58 -24.58
CA ARG A 1220 -40.60 3.35 -23.14
C ARG A 1220 -41.07 4.65 -22.49
N LEU A 1221 -42.14 4.56 -21.71
CA LEU A 1221 -42.58 5.64 -20.85
C LEU A 1221 -41.82 5.57 -19.53
N ARG A 1222 -41.29 6.70 -19.06
CA ARG A 1222 -40.58 6.81 -17.78
C ARG A 1222 -41.22 7.90 -16.93
N SER A 1223 -41.78 7.51 -15.80
CA SER A 1223 -42.31 8.40 -14.75
C SER A 1223 -41.54 8.17 -13.44
N ASN A 1224 -41.80 9.01 -12.44
CA ASN A 1224 -41.68 8.60 -11.03
C ASN A 1224 -42.82 7.65 -10.62
#